data_AF-A0A9X0XN52-F1
#
_entry.id   AF-A0A9X0XN52-F1
#
_cell.length_a   1.000
_cell.length_b   1.000
_cell.length_c   1.000
_cell.angle_alpha   90.00
_cell.angle_beta   90.00
_cell.angle_gamma   90.00
#
_symmetry.space_group_name_H-M   'P 1'
#
loop_
_entity.id
_entity.type
_entity.pdbx_description
1 polymer ?
#
loop_
_entity_poly.entity_id
_entity_poly.type
_entity_poly.pdbx_seq_one_letter_code
_entity_poly.pdbx_strand_id
1 'polypeptide(L)'
;MAETLRRVLRWRWALIAAVVVPSALVAVTLVELQPEPHEAVSVIAVVPESPELASNDLVQLAVDRYVVLLQSESVLLRVAEESGIPLSTLRSGVSVSAAPQSANVRVVASAPTADQARAAANAVAEEGVGLAGDDATVGVEILAEATDQALPLTASPRILQAVLILAALAVALGWASVVELTRPRVRTGEDVESVTGVGLLGVVPGLGSRRPVTLTPDHDTQAAARELRQGFLAGGRDAPCGTTYVVGVGPGAEGATIACWLARAAVDQGESVVLVDAEVERADLSAGLGLPGDPGLGDLLDRPGLLRTAVIDSHGVDVVATRPFPDAGGLRGDRLGAVLRAAEDRADRVLVHASTDQGPVLAEAAGGAADVLLVVAAGTPVPEVRRAAARMRRLGLPLRGAVLNLPDRGARGRSGRPRWSRAPVVLMYHGFCTERRSDDPENLFVEVAAFEQQLTWLLEHGWTPLDLDGFLAARAGRRPSSRSFLVTIDDGYESVAELAAPVLRRLGVPALLFVPSALVGEEAHWLESPAHEPLLDAEQLRELCDGHGIEVGGHGRDHRDLRGLTPVELDGEVAGAGVELSELLDREVRSLAYPYGGHDPAARAAAERSGARVAFSVHDDAGPFAVSRVDVNATDTSRSFRLKLMPQYRRVWNALQRAPWVRRLVRRSIARTPQPES
;
A
#
# COMPACT_ATOMS: atom_id res chain seq x y z
N MET A 1 15.29 -19.34 14.75
CA MET A 1 13.87 -18.94 14.79
C MET A 1 13.67 -17.43 14.68
N ALA A 2 14.27 -16.59 15.54
CA ALA A 2 14.12 -15.13 15.47
C ALA A 2 14.55 -14.51 14.12
N GLU A 3 15.64 -15.01 13.53
CA GLU A 3 16.11 -14.52 12.22
C GLU A 3 15.17 -14.90 11.08
N THR A 4 14.65 -16.12 11.08
CA THR A 4 13.62 -16.57 10.12
C THR A 4 12.36 -15.72 10.22
N LEU A 5 11.90 -15.43 11.44
CA LEU A 5 10.72 -14.59 11.67
C LEU A 5 10.94 -13.16 11.14
N ARG A 6 12.11 -12.57 11.38
CA ARG A 6 12.50 -11.26 10.82
C ARG A 6 12.51 -11.26 9.30
N ARG A 7 13.03 -12.32 8.67
CA ARG A 7 13.04 -12.49 7.21
C ARG A 7 11.62 -12.63 6.66
N VAL A 8 10.78 -13.43 7.31
CA VAL A 8 9.37 -13.64 6.95
C VAL A 8 8.59 -12.31 7.01
N LEU A 9 8.68 -11.58 8.11
CA LEU A 9 8.01 -10.29 8.27
C LEU A 9 8.50 -9.24 7.27
N ARG A 10 9.78 -9.28 6.88
CA ARG A 10 10.35 -8.31 5.91
C ARG A 10 10.05 -8.65 4.45
N TRP A 11 10.09 -9.94 4.09
CA TRP A 11 10.10 -10.37 2.69
C TRP A 11 8.86 -11.15 2.26
N ARG A 12 8.05 -11.63 3.20
CA ARG A 12 6.82 -12.40 2.94
C ARG A 12 5.56 -11.73 3.49
N TRP A 13 5.63 -10.46 3.88
CA TRP A 13 4.48 -9.70 4.42
C TRP A 13 3.26 -9.72 3.50
N ALA A 14 3.46 -9.71 2.17
CA ALA A 14 2.35 -9.75 1.22
C ALA A 14 1.58 -11.07 1.30
N LEU A 15 2.28 -12.18 1.55
CA LEU A 15 1.66 -13.49 1.76
C LEU A 15 0.94 -13.55 3.11
N ILE A 16 1.50 -12.92 4.16
CA ILE A 16 0.82 -12.79 5.44
C ILE A 16 -0.47 -11.96 5.27
N ALA A 17 -0.40 -10.81 4.60
CA ALA A 17 -1.54 -9.96 4.35
C ALA A 17 -2.63 -10.64 3.50
N ALA A 18 -2.23 -11.43 2.49
CA ALA A 18 -3.16 -12.18 1.65
C ALA A 18 -3.97 -13.24 2.40
N VAL A 19 -3.47 -13.74 3.54
CA VAL A 19 -4.20 -14.69 4.40
C VAL A 19 -4.96 -13.97 5.50
N VAL A 20 -4.32 -13.00 6.16
CA VAL A 20 -4.87 -12.34 7.35
C VAL A 20 -6.03 -11.41 6.99
N VAL A 21 -5.94 -10.64 5.90
CA VAL A 21 -6.98 -9.67 5.53
C VAL A 21 -8.32 -10.36 5.19
N PRO A 22 -8.35 -11.40 4.34
CA PRO A 22 -9.60 -12.13 4.10
C PRO A 22 -10.12 -12.84 5.34
N SER A 23 -9.23 -13.45 6.13
CA SER A 23 -9.63 -14.16 7.36
C SER A 23 -10.21 -13.21 8.40
N ALA A 24 -9.64 -12.00 8.53
CA ALA A 24 -10.16 -10.97 9.41
C ALA A 24 -11.53 -10.47 8.95
N LEU A 25 -11.72 -10.28 7.64
CA LEU A 25 -13.02 -9.90 7.07
C LEU A 25 -14.08 -10.97 7.37
N VAL A 26 -13.76 -12.25 7.09
CA VAL A 26 -14.66 -13.37 7.40
C VAL A 26 -14.95 -13.46 8.90
N ALA A 27 -13.96 -13.27 9.77
CA ALA A 27 -14.15 -13.28 11.22
C ALA A 27 -15.09 -12.15 11.68
N VAL A 28 -14.91 -10.93 11.17
CA VAL A 28 -15.80 -9.80 11.49
C VAL A 28 -17.21 -10.08 10.99
N THR A 29 -17.35 -10.51 9.74
CA THR A 29 -18.66 -10.82 9.13
C THR A 29 -19.38 -11.95 9.85
N LEU A 30 -18.69 -13.04 10.22
CA LEU A 30 -19.31 -14.14 10.96
C LEU A 30 -19.77 -13.72 12.36
N VAL A 31 -19.01 -12.85 13.03
CA VAL A 31 -19.37 -12.36 14.36
C VAL A 31 -20.50 -11.33 14.31
N GLU A 32 -20.51 -10.43 13.32
CA GLU A 32 -21.59 -9.44 13.15
C GLU A 32 -22.90 -10.04 12.63
N LEU A 33 -22.84 -11.18 11.93
CA LEU A 33 -24.04 -11.90 11.47
C LEU A 33 -24.64 -12.82 12.54
N GLN A 34 -24.02 -12.94 13.73
CA GLN A 34 -24.62 -13.73 14.80
C GLN A 34 -25.82 -12.98 15.37
N PRO A 35 -27.02 -13.59 15.38
CA PRO A 35 -28.20 -12.97 15.98
C PRO A 35 -27.98 -12.78 17.48
N GLU A 36 -28.35 -11.59 17.98
CA GLU A 36 -28.38 -11.34 19.42
C GLU A 36 -29.59 -12.07 20.01
N PRO A 37 -29.42 -12.93 21.03
CA PRO A 37 -30.56 -13.60 21.65
C PRO A 37 -31.41 -12.58 22.42
N HIS A 38 -32.70 -12.53 22.11
CA HIS A 38 -33.69 -11.71 22.83
C HIS A 38 -34.54 -12.59 23.74
N GLU A 39 -34.91 -12.07 24.90
CA GLU A 39 -35.95 -12.64 25.75
C GLU A 39 -37.18 -11.73 25.73
N ALA A 40 -38.37 -12.31 25.74
CA ALA A 40 -39.61 -11.57 25.94
C ALA A 40 -40.43 -12.21 27.06
N VAL A 41 -41.14 -11.36 27.80
CA VAL A 41 -41.81 -11.76 29.05
C VAL A 41 -43.28 -11.36 29.00
N SER A 42 -44.16 -12.35 28.96
CA SER A 42 -45.60 -12.17 29.13
C SER A 42 -46.04 -12.62 30.53
N VAL A 43 -47.07 -11.98 31.09
CA VAL A 43 -47.61 -12.30 32.41
C VAL A 43 -49.10 -12.60 32.30
N ILE A 44 -49.50 -13.80 32.71
CA ILE A 44 -50.91 -14.19 32.81
C ILE A 44 -51.32 -14.26 34.29
N ALA A 45 -52.55 -13.90 34.59
CA ALA A 45 -53.17 -13.98 35.90
C ALA A 45 -54.23 -15.07 35.92
N VAL A 46 -54.23 -15.86 36.99
CA VAL A 46 -55.17 -16.95 37.24
C VAL A 46 -56.25 -16.43 38.19
N VAL A 47 -57.47 -16.27 37.69
CA VAL A 47 -58.58 -15.59 38.40
C VAL A 47 -59.73 -16.57 38.63
N PRO A 48 -60.28 -16.70 39.85
CA PRO A 48 -61.44 -17.56 40.09
C PRO A 48 -62.69 -17.06 39.35
N GLU A 49 -63.45 -17.97 38.73
CA GLU A 49 -64.65 -17.66 37.92
C GLU A 49 -65.81 -17.05 38.73
N SER A 50 -65.85 -17.31 40.04
CA SER A 50 -66.83 -16.70 40.93
C SER A 50 -66.24 -16.36 42.30
N PRO A 51 -66.79 -15.33 42.99
CA PRO A 51 -66.34 -14.96 44.34
C PRO A 51 -66.48 -16.09 45.37
N GLU A 52 -67.39 -17.03 45.15
CA GLU A 52 -67.62 -18.21 46.02
C GLU A 52 -66.49 -19.26 45.88
N LEU A 53 -65.75 -19.23 44.77
CA LEU A 53 -64.61 -20.12 44.48
C LEU A 53 -63.26 -19.49 44.79
N ALA A 54 -63.24 -18.27 45.36
CA ALA A 54 -62.02 -17.53 45.69
C ALA A 54 -61.29 -18.11 46.92
N SER A 55 -60.70 -19.29 46.76
CA SER A 55 -59.79 -19.92 47.71
C SER A 55 -58.34 -19.78 47.25
N ASN A 56 -57.46 -19.32 48.14
CA ASN A 56 -56.03 -19.21 47.83
C ASN A 56 -55.42 -20.56 47.45
N ASP A 57 -55.83 -21.66 48.09
CA ASP A 57 -55.32 -23.00 47.80
C ASP A 57 -55.73 -23.47 46.39
N LEU A 58 -56.93 -23.09 45.95
CA LEU A 58 -57.46 -23.41 44.63
C LEU A 58 -56.71 -22.64 43.53
N VAL A 59 -56.47 -21.34 43.76
CA VAL A 59 -55.67 -20.51 42.84
C VAL A 59 -54.24 -21.01 42.75
N GLN A 60 -53.62 -21.38 43.87
CA GLN A 60 -52.25 -21.93 43.85
C GLN A 60 -52.17 -23.28 43.13
N LEU A 61 -53.11 -24.19 43.36
CA LEU A 61 -53.15 -25.47 42.64
C LEU A 61 -53.35 -25.28 41.13
N ALA A 62 -54.18 -24.31 40.75
CA ALA A 62 -54.38 -23.95 39.34
C ALA A 62 -53.10 -23.36 38.73
N VAL A 63 -52.43 -22.43 39.41
CA VAL A 63 -51.15 -21.84 39.00
C VAL A 63 -50.10 -22.92 38.75
N ASP A 64 -49.90 -23.86 39.69
CA ASP A 64 -48.94 -24.96 39.54
C ASP A 64 -49.27 -25.88 38.36
N ARG A 65 -50.57 -26.13 38.13
CA ARG A 65 -51.05 -26.90 36.99
C ARG A 65 -50.76 -26.19 35.66
N TYR A 66 -51.02 -24.89 35.56
CA TYR A 66 -50.79 -24.11 34.34
C TYR A 66 -49.29 -23.95 34.02
N VAL A 67 -48.43 -23.83 35.03
CA VAL A 67 -46.96 -23.82 34.83
C VAL A 67 -46.49 -25.07 34.10
N VAL A 68 -47.00 -26.25 34.48
CA VAL A 68 -46.66 -27.53 33.83
C VAL A 68 -47.32 -27.67 32.46
N LEU A 69 -48.60 -27.30 32.34
CA LEU A 69 -49.36 -27.45 31.08
C LEU A 69 -48.82 -26.56 29.97
N LEU A 70 -48.47 -25.31 30.26
CA LEU A 70 -47.96 -24.36 29.26
C LEU A 70 -46.57 -24.72 28.73
N GLN A 71 -45.82 -25.55 29.45
CA GLN A 71 -44.54 -26.10 29.00
C GLN A 71 -44.67 -27.47 28.33
N SER A 72 -45.89 -28.03 28.25
CA SER A 72 -46.11 -29.34 27.66
C SER A 72 -45.83 -29.33 26.15
N GLU A 73 -45.33 -30.46 25.64
CA GLU A 73 -45.04 -30.61 24.21
C GLU A 73 -46.28 -30.40 23.33
N SER A 74 -47.47 -30.75 23.83
CA SER A 74 -48.75 -30.50 23.14
C SER A 74 -49.07 -29.02 22.95
N VAL A 75 -48.78 -28.18 23.94
CA VAL A 75 -49.01 -26.72 23.84
C VAL A 75 -47.95 -26.11 22.92
N LEU A 76 -46.68 -26.47 23.10
CA LEU A 76 -45.59 -25.96 22.25
C LEU A 76 -45.75 -26.36 20.77
N LEU A 77 -46.35 -27.52 20.48
CA LEU A 77 -46.68 -27.93 19.11
C LEU A 77 -47.75 -27.03 18.47
N ARG A 78 -48.82 -26.71 19.20
CA ARG A 78 -49.86 -25.79 18.71
C ARG A 78 -49.32 -24.39 18.48
N VAL A 79 -48.55 -23.89 19.44
CA VAL A 79 -47.85 -22.60 19.31
C VAL A 79 -46.91 -22.62 18.10
N ALA A 80 -46.19 -23.71 17.85
CA ALA A 80 -45.31 -23.83 16.67
C ALA A 80 -46.09 -23.76 15.34
N GLU A 81 -47.26 -24.42 15.28
CA GLU A 81 -48.13 -24.45 14.09
C GLU A 81 -48.74 -23.07 13.81
N GLU A 82 -49.13 -22.32 14.84
CA GLU A 82 -49.79 -21.03 14.71
C GLU A 82 -48.81 -19.86 14.53
N SER A 83 -47.70 -19.85 15.28
CA SER A 83 -46.69 -18.78 15.22
C SER A 83 -45.66 -18.97 14.09
N GLY A 84 -45.60 -20.16 13.47
CA GLY A 84 -44.60 -20.51 12.46
C GLY A 84 -43.17 -20.66 13.01
N ILE A 85 -42.98 -20.68 14.33
CA ILE A 85 -41.68 -20.82 14.99
C ILE A 85 -41.34 -22.32 15.11
N PRO A 86 -40.11 -22.76 14.75
CA PRO A 86 -39.73 -24.17 14.88
C PRO A 86 -39.87 -24.69 16.31
N LEU A 87 -40.48 -25.87 16.47
CA LEU A 87 -40.66 -26.53 17.78
C LEU A 87 -39.35 -26.67 18.56
N SER A 88 -38.22 -26.92 17.87
CA SER A 88 -36.90 -27.00 18.52
C SER A 88 -36.51 -25.71 19.24
N THR A 89 -36.88 -24.56 18.68
CA THR A 89 -36.61 -23.23 19.25
C THR A 89 -37.49 -22.99 20.46
N LEU A 90 -38.78 -23.33 20.38
CA LEU A 90 -39.72 -23.18 21.51
C LEU A 90 -39.36 -24.10 22.68
N ARG A 91 -38.96 -25.35 22.41
CA ARG A 91 -38.56 -26.32 23.45
C ARG A 91 -37.35 -25.86 24.27
N SER A 92 -36.37 -25.21 23.65
CA SER A 92 -35.19 -24.69 24.34
C SER A 92 -35.35 -23.26 24.85
N GLY A 93 -36.36 -22.53 24.34
CA GLY A 93 -36.51 -21.09 24.54
C GLY A 93 -37.65 -20.69 25.46
N VAL A 94 -38.66 -21.54 25.69
CA VAL A 94 -39.83 -21.21 26.54
C VAL A 94 -39.65 -21.73 27.96
N SER A 95 -39.75 -20.82 28.92
CA SER A 95 -39.75 -21.11 30.35
C SER A 95 -40.96 -20.46 31.01
N VAL A 96 -41.75 -21.23 31.77
CA VAL A 96 -42.91 -20.74 32.50
C VAL A 96 -42.63 -20.91 33.99
N SER A 97 -42.89 -19.89 34.78
CA SER A 97 -42.69 -19.92 36.23
C SER A 97 -43.71 -19.04 36.95
N ALA A 98 -44.00 -19.35 38.21
CA ALA A 98 -44.84 -18.53 39.06
C ALA A 98 -44.11 -18.22 40.37
N ALA A 99 -44.34 -17.04 40.94
CA ALA A 99 -43.83 -16.71 42.25
C ALA A 99 -44.65 -17.41 43.36
N PRO A 100 -44.05 -17.82 44.48
CA PRO A 100 -44.81 -18.45 45.58
C PRO A 100 -45.94 -17.53 46.06
N GLN A 101 -47.14 -18.07 46.28
CA GLN A 101 -48.32 -17.33 46.73
C GLN A 101 -48.80 -16.23 45.76
N SER A 102 -48.40 -16.31 44.49
CA SER A 102 -48.84 -15.42 43.42
C SER A 102 -49.94 -16.06 42.58
N ALA A 103 -50.92 -15.28 42.15
CA ALA A 103 -51.87 -15.67 41.09
C ALA A 103 -51.30 -15.46 39.67
N ASN A 104 -50.11 -14.87 39.56
CA ASN A 104 -49.48 -14.53 38.29
C ASN A 104 -48.49 -15.60 37.86
N VAL A 105 -48.62 -16.06 36.63
CA VAL A 105 -47.70 -16.94 35.92
C VAL A 105 -46.93 -16.12 34.89
N ARG A 106 -45.60 -16.22 34.92
CA ARG A 106 -44.68 -15.54 34.03
C ARG A 106 -44.24 -16.50 32.92
N VAL A 107 -44.46 -16.10 31.68
CA VAL A 107 -44.03 -16.82 30.47
C VAL A 107 -42.86 -16.07 29.86
N VAL A 108 -41.70 -16.73 29.81
CA VAL A 108 -40.47 -16.19 29.19
C VAL A 108 -40.20 -16.99 27.93
N ALA A 109 -40.02 -16.31 26.80
CA ALA A 109 -39.59 -16.93 25.56
C ALA A 109 -38.29 -16.29 25.05
N SER A 110 -37.32 -17.12 24.67
CA SER A 110 -36.06 -16.69 24.06
C SER A 110 -36.01 -17.07 22.58
N ALA A 111 -35.65 -16.11 21.72
CA ALA A 111 -35.54 -16.31 20.27
C ALA A 111 -34.43 -15.44 19.65
N PRO A 112 -34.00 -15.75 18.40
CA PRO A 112 -32.96 -14.99 17.68
C PRO A 112 -33.34 -13.54 17.32
N THR A 113 -34.62 -13.19 17.35
CA THR A 113 -35.10 -11.82 17.10
C THR A 113 -36.13 -11.41 18.16
N ALA A 114 -36.20 -10.11 18.45
CA ALA A 114 -37.17 -9.55 19.41
C ALA A 114 -38.63 -9.89 19.02
N ASP A 115 -38.97 -9.80 17.73
CA ASP A 115 -40.31 -10.11 17.23
C ASP A 115 -40.67 -11.59 17.42
N GLN A 116 -39.73 -12.51 17.19
CA GLN A 116 -39.96 -13.94 17.41
C GLN A 116 -40.10 -14.26 18.90
N ALA A 117 -39.31 -13.61 19.76
CA ALA A 117 -39.38 -13.80 21.21
C ALA A 117 -40.74 -13.31 21.75
N ARG A 118 -41.19 -12.12 21.32
CA ARG A 118 -42.49 -11.55 21.70
C ARG A 118 -43.65 -12.40 21.19
N ALA A 119 -43.61 -12.81 19.92
CA ALA A 119 -44.63 -13.66 19.32
C ALA A 119 -44.73 -15.00 20.05
N ALA A 120 -43.61 -15.63 20.39
CA ALA A 120 -43.60 -16.88 21.15
C ALA A 120 -44.18 -16.72 22.57
N ALA A 121 -43.77 -15.68 23.30
CA ALA A 121 -44.27 -15.44 24.66
C ALA A 121 -45.77 -15.13 24.69
N ASN A 122 -46.26 -14.34 23.71
CA ASN A 122 -47.69 -14.02 23.59
C ASN A 122 -48.51 -15.24 23.15
N ALA A 123 -48.07 -16.01 22.16
CA ALA A 123 -48.79 -17.19 21.69
C ALA A 123 -48.94 -18.26 22.80
N VAL A 124 -47.90 -18.46 23.62
CA VAL A 124 -48.00 -19.35 24.79
C VAL A 124 -48.98 -18.81 25.83
N ALA A 125 -49.04 -17.49 26.03
CA ALA A 125 -50.00 -16.87 26.94
C ALA A 125 -51.45 -16.98 26.43
N GLU A 126 -51.67 -16.78 25.13
CA GLU A 126 -52.97 -16.94 24.45
C GLU A 126 -53.49 -18.38 24.53
N GLU A 127 -52.64 -19.38 24.31
CA GLU A 127 -52.99 -20.79 24.53
C GLU A 127 -53.39 -21.06 25.99
N GLY A 128 -52.77 -20.36 26.95
CA GLY A 128 -53.16 -20.42 28.37
C GLY A 128 -54.58 -19.93 28.63
N VAL A 129 -54.99 -18.85 27.96
CA VAL A 129 -56.37 -18.34 28.00
C VAL A 129 -57.32 -19.35 27.34
N GLY A 130 -56.94 -19.91 26.19
CA GLY A 130 -57.73 -20.92 25.48
C GLY A 130 -57.96 -22.19 26.30
N LEU A 131 -56.95 -22.67 27.04
CA LEU A 131 -57.06 -23.82 27.94
C LEU A 131 -57.98 -23.58 29.13
N ALA A 132 -58.10 -22.32 29.58
CA ALA A 132 -58.97 -21.95 30.70
C ALA A 132 -60.45 -21.84 30.30
N GLY A 133 -60.76 -21.64 29.01
CA GLY A 133 -62.14 -21.54 28.52
C GLY A 133 -63.01 -22.77 28.78
N ASP A 134 -62.39 -23.93 29.05
CA ASP A 134 -63.06 -25.19 29.41
C ASP A 134 -63.04 -25.49 30.93
N ASP A 135 -62.41 -24.64 31.76
CA ASP A 135 -62.31 -24.84 33.21
C ASP A 135 -63.39 -24.05 33.97
N ALA A 136 -64.36 -24.77 34.55
CA ALA A 136 -65.46 -24.17 35.30
C ALA A 136 -65.06 -23.53 36.66
N THR A 137 -63.79 -23.64 37.07
CA THR A 137 -63.32 -23.19 38.39
C THR A 137 -62.48 -21.93 38.35
N VAL A 138 -61.74 -21.70 37.26
CA VAL A 138 -60.70 -20.67 37.18
C VAL A 138 -60.52 -20.19 35.74
N GLY A 139 -60.60 -18.87 35.55
CA GLY A 139 -60.24 -18.18 34.32
C GLY A 139 -58.77 -17.77 34.28
N VAL A 140 -58.25 -17.53 33.08
CA VAL A 140 -56.89 -17.01 32.85
C VAL A 140 -56.99 -15.75 32.00
N GLU A 141 -56.34 -14.68 32.43
CA GLU A 141 -56.32 -13.40 31.73
C GLU A 141 -54.88 -12.94 31.49
N ILE A 142 -54.60 -12.31 30.36
CA ILE A 142 -53.29 -11.72 30.08
C ILE A 142 -53.20 -10.38 30.82
N LEU A 143 -52.32 -10.30 31.82
CA LEU A 143 -52.13 -9.10 32.65
C LEU A 143 -51.17 -8.10 31.98
N ALA A 144 -50.17 -8.60 31.25
CA ALA A 144 -49.23 -7.80 30.49
C ALA A 144 -48.74 -8.55 29.26
N GLU A 145 -48.77 -7.88 28.10
CA GLU A 145 -48.19 -8.39 26.86
C GLU A 145 -46.66 -8.49 26.93
N ALA A 146 -46.09 -9.33 26.06
CA ALA A 146 -44.67 -9.59 26.01
C ALA A 146 -43.84 -8.32 25.72
N THR A 147 -43.06 -7.90 26.72
CA THR A 147 -42.02 -6.88 26.56
C THR A 147 -40.69 -7.55 26.27
N ASP A 148 -39.94 -7.03 25.31
CA ASP A 148 -38.61 -7.54 24.96
C ASP A 148 -37.50 -6.99 25.87
N GLN A 149 -36.51 -7.84 26.14
CA GLN A 149 -35.27 -7.52 26.84
C GLN A 149 -34.10 -8.18 26.11
N ALA A 150 -33.09 -7.40 25.75
CA ALA A 150 -31.86 -7.91 25.16
C ALA A 150 -31.01 -8.63 26.22
N LEU A 151 -30.58 -9.86 25.95
CA LEU A 151 -29.66 -10.59 26.83
C LEU A 151 -28.22 -10.14 26.59
N PRO A 152 -27.40 -9.97 27.64
CA PRO A 152 -25.98 -9.71 27.48
C PRO A 152 -25.27 -10.95 26.88
N LEU A 153 -24.55 -10.75 25.77
CA LEU A 153 -23.73 -11.80 25.15
C LEU A 153 -22.64 -12.31 26.14
N THR A 154 -22.44 -13.63 26.19
CA THR A 154 -21.47 -14.31 27.08
C THR A 154 -20.01 -13.90 26.85
N ALA A 155 -19.69 -13.41 25.66
CA ALA A 155 -18.40 -12.81 25.33
C ALA A 155 -18.63 -11.62 24.39
N SER A 156 -17.88 -10.53 24.59
CA SER A 156 -18.03 -9.37 23.70
C SER A 156 -17.63 -9.75 22.27
N PRO A 157 -18.42 -9.37 21.24
CA PRO A 157 -18.11 -9.61 19.83
C PRO A 157 -16.69 -9.20 19.45
N ARG A 158 -16.19 -8.11 20.06
CA ARG A 158 -14.84 -7.58 19.86
C ARG A 158 -13.74 -8.53 20.32
N ILE A 159 -13.93 -9.23 21.44
CA ILE A 159 -12.95 -10.22 21.93
C ILE A 159 -12.91 -11.42 20.99
N LEU A 160 -14.06 -11.92 20.53
CA LEU A 160 -14.13 -13.05 19.61
C LEU A 160 -13.47 -12.72 18.26
N GLN A 161 -13.74 -11.53 17.71
CA GLN A 161 -13.06 -11.02 16.51
C GLN A 161 -11.54 -10.98 16.70
N ALA A 162 -11.07 -10.45 17.84
CA ALA A 162 -9.63 -10.34 18.12
C ALA A 162 -8.96 -11.73 18.18
N VAL A 163 -9.59 -12.71 18.83
CA VAL A 163 -9.07 -14.08 18.92
C VAL A 163 -8.95 -14.73 17.54
N LEU A 164 -9.98 -14.59 16.70
CA LEU A 164 -9.98 -15.16 15.34
C LEU A 164 -8.91 -14.52 14.45
N ILE A 165 -8.74 -13.20 14.53
CA ILE A 165 -7.68 -12.48 13.79
C ILE A 165 -6.29 -12.94 14.25
N LEU A 166 -6.08 -13.10 15.55
CA LEU A 166 -4.81 -13.59 16.10
C LEU A 166 -4.50 -15.02 15.66
N ALA A 167 -5.50 -15.90 15.62
CA ALA A 167 -5.34 -17.26 15.11
C ALA A 167 -4.96 -17.26 13.62
N ALA A 168 -5.62 -16.45 12.79
CA ALA A 168 -5.30 -16.31 11.37
C ALA A 168 -3.87 -15.78 11.15
N LEU A 169 -3.44 -14.80 11.96
CA LEU A 169 -2.08 -14.28 11.94
C LEU A 169 -1.04 -15.36 12.28
N ALA A 170 -1.30 -16.19 13.28
CA ALA A 170 -0.41 -17.28 13.66
C ALA A 170 -0.24 -18.31 12.54
N VAL A 171 -1.35 -18.72 11.89
CA VAL A 171 -1.32 -19.63 10.73
C VAL A 171 -0.55 -19.01 9.56
N ALA A 172 -0.80 -17.74 9.26
CA ALA A 172 -0.12 -17.03 8.18
C ALA A 172 1.39 -16.90 8.42
N LEU A 173 1.81 -16.60 9.65
CA LEU A 173 3.21 -16.57 10.05
C LEU A 173 3.87 -17.96 9.95
N GLY A 174 3.17 -19.01 10.37
CA GLY A 174 3.62 -20.40 10.24
C GLY A 174 3.86 -20.79 8.79
N TRP A 175 2.86 -20.58 7.93
CA TRP A 175 2.94 -20.88 6.50
C TRP A 175 4.06 -20.08 5.80
N ALA A 176 4.15 -18.78 6.06
CA ALA A 176 5.21 -17.94 5.49
C ALA A 176 6.61 -18.39 5.93
N SER A 177 6.74 -18.90 7.16
CA SER A 177 8.00 -19.48 7.67
C SER A 177 8.36 -20.77 6.95
N VAL A 178 7.39 -21.66 6.69
CA VAL A 178 7.62 -22.89 5.92
C VAL A 178 8.09 -22.58 4.50
N VAL A 179 7.46 -21.60 3.83
CA VAL A 179 7.86 -21.17 2.49
C VAL A 179 9.30 -20.61 2.47
N GLU A 180 9.68 -19.85 3.49
CA GLU A 180 11.03 -19.29 3.58
C GLU A 180 12.10 -20.37 3.83
N LEU A 181 11.77 -21.39 4.64
CA LEU A 181 12.68 -22.50 4.93
C LEU A 181 12.84 -23.47 3.76
N THR A 182 11.79 -23.68 2.96
CA THR A 182 11.81 -24.64 1.84
C THR A 182 12.40 -24.07 0.54
N ARG A 183 12.39 -22.74 0.36
CA ARG A 183 12.88 -22.08 -0.86
C ARG A 183 13.79 -20.89 -0.53
N PRO A 184 15.00 -21.13 0.02
CA PRO A 184 15.92 -20.07 0.38
C PRO A 184 16.44 -19.33 -0.86
N ARG A 185 16.46 -17.99 -0.77
CA ARG A 185 16.94 -17.09 -1.81
C ARG A 185 17.97 -16.13 -1.22
N VAL A 186 18.96 -15.75 -2.00
CA VAL A 186 19.99 -14.78 -1.60
C VAL A 186 19.36 -13.39 -1.51
N ARG A 187 19.52 -12.69 -0.38
CA ARG A 187 18.95 -11.34 -0.17
C ARG A 187 19.94 -10.35 0.43
N THR A 188 20.99 -10.83 1.08
CA THR A 188 22.01 -10.03 1.75
C THR A 188 23.41 -10.40 1.25
N GLY A 189 24.39 -9.52 1.51
CA GLY A 189 25.79 -9.81 1.26
C GLY A 189 26.27 -11.06 2.01
N GLU A 190 25.90 -11.18 3.28
CA GLU A 190 26.18 -12.37 4.11
C GLU A 190 25.61 -13.67 3.51
N ASP A 191 24.43 -13.62 2.87
CA ASP A 191 23.87 -14.77 2.17
C ASP A 191 24.76 -15.16 0.97
N VAL A 192 25.35 -14.19 0.27
CA VAL A 192 26.30 -14.45 -0.82
C VAL A 192 27.56 -15.09 -0.25
N GLU A 193 28.20 -14.46 0.72
CA GLU A 193 29.47 -14.92 1.30
C GLU A 193 29.36 -16.32 1.91
N SER A 194 28.27 -16.61 2.63
CA SER A 194 28.03 -17.93 3.21
C SER A 194 27.78 -19.03 2.17
N VAL A 195 27.27 -18.68 0.99
CA VAL A 195 26.95 -19.64 -0.08
C VAL A 195 28.12 -19.82 -1.04
N THR A 196 28.79 -18.72 -1.41
CA THR A 196 29.91 -18.73 -2.35
C THR A 196 31.21 -19.04 -1.64
N GLY A 197 31.38 -18.71 -0.36
CA GLY A 197 32.64 -18.87 0.39
C GLY A 197 33.72 -17.85 0.02
N VAL A 198 33.34 -16.74 -0.62
CA VAL A 198 34.26 -15.62 -0.95
C VAL A 198 33.71 -14.31 -0.41
N GLY A 199 34.61 -13.36 -0.15
CA GLY A 199 34.25 -12.03 0.35
C GLY A 199 33.41 -11.23 -0.65
N LEU A 200 32.51 -10.42 -0.11
CA LEU A 200 31.70 -9.49 -0.88
C LEU A 200 32.50 -8.23 -1.23
N LEU A 201 32.66 -7.94 -2.52
CA LEU A 201 33.35 -6.73 -3.00
C LEU A 201 32.46 -5.48 -2.97
N GLY A 202 31.13 -5.66 -2.96
CA GLY A 202 30.18 -4.55 -2.86
C GLY A 202 28.74 -4.96 -3.12
N VAL A 203 27.82 -4.04 -2.79
CA VAL A 203 26.38 -4.18 -3.01
C VAL A 203 25.90 -3.08 -3.96
N VAL A 204 25.36 -3.47 -5.11
CA VAL A 204 24.87 -2.55 -6.12
C VAL A 204 23.36 -2.34 -5.92
N PRO A 205 22.88 -1.08 -5.83
CA PRO A 205 21.45 -0.79 -5.80
C PRO A 205 20.84 -1.15 -7.16
N GLY A 206 19.66 -1.76 -7.12
CA GLY A 206 19.23 -2.60 -8.23
C GLY A 206 19.26 -1.99 -9.61
N LEU A 207 20.25 -2.44 -10.37
CA LEU A 207 20.30 -2.30 -11.81
C LEU A 207 19.18 -3.19 -12.34
N GLY A 208 18.07 -2.59 -12.78
CA GLY A 208 16.97 -3.33 -13.39
C GLY A 208 17.29 -3.65 -14.84
N SER A 209 16.74 -4.73 -15.38
CA SER A 209 16.92 -5.17 -16.77
C SER A 209 16.44 -4.18 -17.85
N ARG A 210 15.90 -3.02 -17.44
CA ARG A 210 15.47 -1.92 -18.31
C ARG A 210 16.45 -0.76 -18.35
N ARG A 211 17.46 -0.74 -17.47
CA ARG A 211 18.48 0.31 -17.48
C ARG A 211 19.48 -0.01 -18.59
N PRO A 212 19.85 0.99 -19.41
CA PRO A 212 20.90 0.79 -20.41
C PRO A 212 22.21 0.45 -19.70
N VAL A 213 23.04 -0.38 -20.32
CA VAL A 213 24.41 -0.64 -19.85
C VAL A 213 25.21 0.65 -20.03
N THR A 214 25.87 1.11 -18.97
CA THR A 214 26.69 2.33 -19.02
C THR A 214 28.08 2.09 -18.46
N LEU A 215 29.08 2.76 -19.05
CA LEU A 215 30.44 2.81 -18.52
C LEU A 215 30.57 3.71 -17.30
N THR A 216 29.77 4.76 -17.24
CA THR A 216 29.73 5.70 -16.13
C THR A 216 28.52 5.44 -15.24
N PRO A 217 28.71 5.35 -13.91
CA PRO A 217 27.59 5.22 -12.98
C PRO A 217 26.82 6.54 -12.92
N ASP A 218 25.48 6.44 -12.83
CA ASP A 218 24.61 7.57 -12.55
C ASP A 218 24.75 8.07 -11.10
N HIS A 219 24.10 9.19 -10.78
CA HIS A 219 24.15 9.77 -9.44
C HIS A 219 23.72 8.79 -8.32
N ASP A 220 22.78 7.88 -8.60
CA ASP A 220 22.25 6.93 -7.62
C ASP A 220 23.19 5.73 -7.40
N THR A 221 24.01 5.41 -8.39
CA THR A 221 24.91 4.25 -8.41
C THR A 221 26.38 4.60 -8.17
N GLN A 222 26.75 5.88 -8.23
CA GLN A 222 28.12 6.37 -7.99
C GLN A 222 28.72 5.89 -6.67
N ALA A 223 27.93 5.84 -5.59
CA ALA A 223 28.42 5.36 -4.30
C ALA A 223 28.78 3.87 -4.34
N ALA A 224 27.94 3.05 -4.99
CA ALA A 224 28.18 1.62 -5.14
C ALA A 224 29.35 1.33 -6.08
N ALA A 225 29.49 2.11 -7.16
CA ALA A 225 30.65 2.02 -8.05
C ALA A 225 31.97 2.34 -7.31
N ARG A 226 31.97 3.34 -6.41
CA ARG A 226 33.14 3.64 -5.56
C ARG A 226 33.48 2.49 -4.61
N GLU A 227 32.47 1.87 -3.99
CA GLU A 227 32.66 0.72 -3.10
C GLU A 227 33.22 -0.49 -3.86
N LEU A 228 32.64 -0.81 -5.01
CA LEU A 228 33.13 -1.86 -5.92
C LEU A 228 34.58 -1.62 -6.33
N ARG A 229 34.91 -0.39 -6.70
CA ARG A 229 36.28 0.01 -7.04
C ARG A 229 37.24 -0.26 -5.88
N GLN A 230 36.88 0.16 -4.66
CA GLN A 230 37.73 -0.05 -3.49
C GLN A 230 37.92 -1.54 -3.19
N GLY A 231 36.85 -2.34 -3.22
CA GLY A 231 36.91 -3.78 -2.99
C GLY A 231 37.72 -4.53 -4.05
N PHE A 232 37.52 -4.19 -5.33
CA PHE A 232 38.20 -4.81 -6.46
C PHE A 232 39.72 -4.55 -6.45
N LEU A 233 40.13 -3.31 -6.12
CA LEU A 233 41.52 -2.91 -6.03
C LEU A 233 42.23 -3.45 -4.76
N ALA A 234 41.52 -3.49 -3.62
CA ALA A 234 42.10 -3.97 -2.36
C ALA A 234 42.44 -5.47 -2.41
N GLY A 235 41.71 -6.26 -3.19
CA GLY A 235 41.96 -7.70 -3.36
C GLY A 235 43.14 -8.08 -4.28
N GLY A 236 43.96 -7.11 -4.72
CA GLY A 236 44.86 -7.29 -5.87
C GLY A 236 46.37 -7.20 -5.65
N ARG A 237 46.91 -7.25 -4.41
CA ARG A 237 48.35 -7.05 -4.21
C ARG A 237 49.26 -8.28 -4.43
N ASP A 238 48.71 -9.50 -4.42
CA ASP A 238 49.52 -10.74 -4.50
C ASP A 238 49.16 -11.68 -5.66
N ALA A 239 48.23 -11.31 -6.56
CA ALA A 239 47.90 -12.10 -7.75
C ALA A 239 48.58 -11.50 -8.99
N PRO A 240 49.28 -12.29 -9.83
CA PRO A 240 49.86 -11.78 -11.08
C PRO A 240 48.75 -11.13 -11.91
N CYS A 241 49.00 -9.92 -12.42
CA CYS A 241 48.06 -9.18 -13.27
C CYS A 241 47.61 -10.09 -14.43
N GLY A 242 46.36 -10.52 -14.41
CA GLY A 242 45.80 -11.47 -15.35
C GLY A 242 44.31 -11.29 -15.52
N THR A 243 43.79 -11.86 -16.60
CA THR A 243 42.39 -11.79 -17.03
C THR A 243 41.39 -12.07 -15.89
N THR A 244 40.38 -11.20 -15.71
CA THR A 244 39.27 -11.41 -14.77
C THR A 244 37.96 -11.64 -15.52
N TYR A 245 37.28 -12.76 -15.21
CA TYR A 245 35.95 -13.06 -15.73
C TYR A 245 34.85 -12.49 -14.82
N VAL A 246 33.95 -11.67 -15.36
CA VAL A 246 32.77 -11.14 -14.66
C VAL A 246 31.54 -11.96 -15.06
N VAL A 247 31.11 -12.83 -14.15
CA VAL A 247 30.09 -13.85 -14.41
C VAL A 247 28.78 -13.55 -13.66
N GLY A 248 27.71 -13.31 -14.42
CA GLY A 248 26.37 -13.07 -13.87
C GLY A 248 25.65 -14.36 -13.41
N VAL A 249 25.02 -14.33 -12.24
CA VAL A 249 24.27 -15.46 -11.65
C VAL A 249 22.83 -15.05 -11.31
N GLY A 250 21.91 -15.58 -12.12
CA GLY A 250 20.47 -15.37 -11.99
C GLY A 250 19.97 -14.13 -12.78
N PRO A 251 18.64 -14.06 -13.00
CA PRO A 251 18.03 -12.98 -13.76
C PRO A 251 18.17 -11.64 -13.04
N GLY A 252 18.72 -10.64 -13.74
CA GLY A 252 19.02 -9.32 -13.17
C GLY A 252 20.34 -9.27 -12.40
N ALA A 253 21.31 -10.13 -12.71
CA ALA A 253 22.66 -9.98 -12.18
C ALA A 253 23.33 -8.70 -12.72
N GLU A 254 23.05 -8.33 -13.97
CA GLU A 254 23.60 -7.14 -14.64
C GLU A 254 25.14 -7.16 -14.69
N GLY A 255 25.71 -8.33 -14.99
CA GLY A 255 27.16 -8.54 -15.06
C GLY A 255 27.88 -7.61 -16.06
N ALA A 256 27.24 -7.29 -17.19
CA ALA A 256 27.77 -6.39 -18.21
C ALA A 256 28.02 -4.98 -17.64
N THR A 257 27.03 -4.39 -16.97
CA THR A 257 27.15 -3.05 -16.36
C THR A 257 28.21 -3.00 -15.27
N ILE A 258 28.28 -4.05 -14.44
CA ILE A 258 29.31 -4.13 -13.40
C ILE A 258 30.71 -4.29 -14.01
N ALA A 259 30.86 -5.07 -15.08
CA ALA A 259 32.12 -5.16 -15.82
C ALA A 259 32.56 -3.80 -16.39
N CYS A 260 31.62 -3.04 -16.97
CA CYS A 260 31.86 -1.69 -17.47
C CYS A 260 32.34 -0.73 -16.37
N TRP A 261 31.73 -0.75 -15.18
CA TRP A 261 32.15 0.12 -14.08
C TRP A 261 33.51 -0.26 -13.51
N LEU A 262 33.83 -1.56 -13.45
CA LEU A 262 35.16 -2.02 -13.05
C LEU A 262 36.23 -1.62 -14.06
N ALA A 263 35.93 -1.71 -15.36
CA ALA A 263 36.82 -1.25 -16.42
C ALA A 263 37.10 0.24 -16.29
N ARG A 264 36.04 1.06 -16.16
CA ARG A 264 36.19 2.51 -15.98
C ARG A 264 36.96 2.86 -14.70
N ALA A 265 36.71 2.13 -13.62
CA ALA A 265 37.40 2.33 -12.35
C ALA A 265 38.90 2.04 -12.42
N ALA A 266 39.33 1.08 -13.25
CA ALA A 266 40.74 0.79 -13.50
C ALA A 266 41.38 1.86 -14.41
N VAL A 267 40.69 2.31 -15.46
CA VAL A 267 41.13 3.45 -16.30
C VAL A 267 41.29 4.74 -15.49
N ASP A 268 40.39 5.02 -14.56
CA ASP A 268 40.48 6.17 -13.64
C ASP A 268 41.72 6.13 -12.73
N GLN A 269 42.37 4.98 -12.57
CA GLN A 269 43.64 4.81 -11.83
C GLN A 269 44.86 4.85 -12.74
N GLY A 270 44.66 5.04 -14.05
CA GLY A 270 45.73 5.03 -15.05
C GLY A 270 46.12 3.65 -15.55
N GLU A 271 45.35 2.59 -15.25
CA GLU A 271 45.53 1.27 -15.90
C GLU A 271 44.96 1.32 -17.32
N SER A 272 45.68 0.75 -18.29
CA SER A 272 45.13 0.43 -19.60
C SER A 272 44.26 -0.83 -19.49
N VAL A 273 43.03 -0.79 -20.02
CA VAL A 273 42.05 -1.87 -19.83
C VAL A 273 41.45 -2.30 -21.16
N VAL A 274 41.48 -3.61 -21.43
CA VAL A 274 40.69 -4.24 -22.49
C VAL A 274 39.48 -4.94 -21.88
N LEU A 275 38.28 -4.57 -22.33
CA LEU A 275 37.01 -5.16 -21.93
C LEU A 275 36.44 -6.00 -23.07
N VAL A 276 36.30 -7.31 -22.86
CA VAL A 276 35.84 -8.26 -23.87
C VAL A 276 34.41 -8.71 -23.57
N ASP A 277 33.51 -8.56 -24.54
CA ASP A 277 32.18 -9.16 -24.48
C ASP A 277 32.23 -10.62 -24.92
N ALA A 278 32.42 -11.56 -23.99
CA ALA A 278 32.40 -12.98 -24.30
C ALA A 278 31.00 -13.60 -24.16
N GLU A 279 29.95 -12.81 -23.88
CA GLU A 279 28.57 -13.30 -23.83
C GLU A 279 27.99 -13.40 -25.24
N VAL A 280 28.32 -14.49 -25.92
CA VAL A 280 28.07 -14.67 -27.36
C VAL A 280 26.63 -14.98 -27.72
N GLU A 281 25.76 -15.35 -26.78
CA GLU A 281 24.35 -15.61 -27.09
C GLU A 281 23.55 -14.32 -27.11
N ARG A 282 23.85 -13.41 -26.17
CA ARG A 282 23.06 -12.19 -25.96
C ARG A 282 23.78 -10.91 -26.36
N ALA A 283 25.11 -10.92 -26.35
CA ALA A 283 25.96 -9.74 -26.53
C ALA A 283 25.51 -8.57 -25.65
N ASP A 284 25.14 -8.85 -24.39
CA ASP A 284 24.49 -7.88 -23.48
C ASP A 284 25.33 -6.61 -23.31
N LEU A 285 26.67 -6.73 -23.29
CA LEU A 285 27.59 -5.61 -23.17
C LEU A 285 27.64 -4.79 -24.46
N SER A 286 27.84 -5.43 -25.61
CA SER A 286 27.95 -4.77 -26.92
C SER A 286 26.65 -4.11 -27.34
N ALA A 287 25.52 -4.81 -27.17
CA ALA A 287 24.19 -4.30 -27.42
C ALA A 287 23.85 -3.15 -26.46
N GLY A 288 24.20 -3.29 -25.18
CA GLY A 288 23.95 -2.28 -24.17
C GLY A 288 24.73 -0.97 -24.36
N LEU A 289 25.96 -1.04 -24.87
CA LEU A 289 26.79 0.12 -25.21
C LEU A 289 26.56 0.66 -26.63
N GLY A 290 25.74 -0.02 -27.44
CA GLY A 290 25.46 0.38 -28.83
C GLY A 290 26.67 0.26 -29.76
N LEU A 291 27.56 -0.72 -29.52
CA LEU A 291 28.81 -0.87 -30.25
C LEU A 291 28.62 -1.64 -31.57
N PRO A 292 29.27 -1.20 -32.67
CA PRO A 292 29.31 -1.98 -33.90
C PRO A 292 30.11 -3.27 -33.66
N GLY A 293 29.47 -4.42 -33.87
CA GLY A 293 30.12 -5.71 -33.59
C GLY A 293 31.09 -6.24 -34.66
N ASP A 294 31.41 -5.46 -35.71
CA ASP A 294 32.42 -5.83 -36.71
C ASP A 294 33.44 -4.69 -36.92
N PRO A 295 34.75 -4.98 -37.02
CA PRO A 295 35.35 -6.25 -36.66
C PRO A 295 35.27 -6.49 -35.15
N GLY A 296 34.84 -7.68 -34.73
CA GLY A 296 34.55 -8.01 -33.32
C GLY A 296 35.22 -9.29 -32.83
N LEU A 297 34.76 -9.84 -31.69
CA LEU A 297 35.31 -11.06 -31.11
C LEU A 297 35.29 -12.23 -32.10
N GLY A 298 34.23 -12.36 -32.91
CA GLY A 298 34.14 -13.39 -33.96
C GLY A 298 35.32 -13.35 -34.92
N ASP A 299 35.69 -12.18 -35.42
CA ASP A 299 36.84 -12.01 -36.33
C ASP A 299 38.17 -12.27 -35.62
N LEU A 300 38.26 -11.92 -34.34
CA LEU A 300 39.47 -12.12 -33.53
C LEU A 300 39.73 -13.59 -33.22
N LEU A 301 38.69 -14.42 -33.09
CA LEU A 301 38.86 -15.87 -32.89
C LEU A 301 39.57 -16.54 -34.07
N ASP A 302 39.36 -16.04 -35.30
CA ASP A 302 40.06 -16.54 -36.49
C ASP A 302 41.39 -15.82 -36.74
N ARG A 303 41.46 -14.52 -36.43
CA ARG A 303 42.64 -13.66 -36.68
C ARG A 303 42.94 -12.77 -35.46
N PRO A 304 43.62 -13.30 -34.42
CA PRO A 304 43.94 -12.55 -33.21
C PRO A 304 44.76 -11.26 -33.47
N GLY A 305 45.56 -11.26 -34.54
CA GLY A 305 46.33 -10.08 -34.96
C GLY A 305 45.49 -8.86 -35.38
N LEU A 306 44.17 -9.01 -35.57
CA LEU A 306 43.24 -7.91 -35.84
C LEU A 306 42.85 -7.13 -34.57
N LEU A 307 43.39 -7.46 -33.40
CA LEU A 307 43.03 -6.79 -32.14
C LEU A 307 43.18 -5.27 -32.22
N ARG A 308 44.23 -4.76 -32.89
CA ARG A 308 44.44 -3.31 -33.05
C ARG A 308 43.31 -2.60 -33.81
N THR A 309 42.56 -3.32 -34.65
CA THR A 309 41.48 -2.79 -35.49
C THR A 309 40.08 -3.15 -34.98
N ALA A 310 39.96 -4.17 -34.12
CA ALA A 310 38.69 -4.65 -33.56
C ALA A 310 38.34 -4.04 -32.20
N VAL A 311 39.25 -3.26 -31.62
CA VAL A 311 39.07 -2.56 -30.36
C VAL A 311 38.42 -1.20 -30.62
N ILE A 312 37.38 -0.90 -29.86
CA ILE A 312 36.66 0.37 -29.90
C ILE A 312 36.95 1.11 -28.59
N ASP A 313 37.61 2.26 -28.68
CA ASP A 313 37.77 3.14 -27.51
C ASP A 313 36.39 3.71 -27.12
N SER A 314 35.98 3.42 -25.89
CA SER A 314 34.79 4.01 -25.30
C SER A 314 35.16 4.64 -23.96
N HIS A 315 35.35 5.96 -23.99
CA HIS A 315 35.70 6.74 -22.80
C HIS A 315 36.98 6.21 -22.12
N GLY A 316 38.01 5.86 -22.88
CA GLY A 316 39.30 5.38 -22.37
C GLY A 316 39.34 3.88 -22.02
N VAL A 317 38.26 3.14 -22.26
CA VAL A 317 38.22 1.67 -22.16
C VAL A 317 38.27 1.09 -23.56
N ASP A 318 39.24 0.22 -23.83
CA ASP A 318 39.36 -0.50 -25.09
C ASP A 318 38.36 -1.67 -25.09
N VAL A 319 37.25 -1.57 -25.84
CA VAL A 319 36.20 -2.60 -25.84
C VAL A 319 36.30 -3.49 -27.08
N VAL A 320 36.30 -4.80 -26.87
CA VAL A 320 36.12 -5.82 -27.93
C VAL A 320 34.65 -6.20 -27.98
N ALA A 321 33.96 -5.69 -29.00
CA ALA A 321 32.54 -5.94 -29.22
C ALA A 321 32.28 -7.33 -29.79
N THR A 322 31.09 -7.86 -29.53
CA THR A 322 30.60 -9.15 -30.01
C THR A 322 29.25 -8.98 -30.67
N ARG A 323 29.01 -9.79 -31.70
CA ARG A 323 27.66 -10.04 -32.20
C ARG A 323 27.19 -11.41 -31.74
N PRO A 324 25.88 -11.58 -31.50
CA PRO A 324 25.33 -12.90 -31.21
C PRO A 324 25.75 -13.92 -32.26
N PHE A 325 26.35 -15.03 -31.84
CA PHE A 325 26.73 -16.08 -32.76
C PHE A 325 25.48 -16.88 -33.19
N PRO A 326 25.34 -17.22 -34.48
CA PRO A 326 24.22 -18.03 -34.96
C PRO A 326 24.24 -19.47 -34.42
N ASP A 327 25.42 -20.03 -34.09
CA ASP A 327 25.58 -21.39 -33.56
C ASP A 327 26.35 -21.41 -32.22
N ALA A 328 25.83 -22.13 -31.22
CA ALA A 328 26.34 -22.20 -29.84
C ALA A 328 27.78 -22.77 -29.69
N GLY A 329 28.41 -23.22 -30.77
CA GLY A 329 29.78 -23.75 -30.81
C GLY A 329 30.86 -22.74 -31.25
N GLY A 330 30.50 -21.48 -31.50
CA GLY A 330 31.41 -20.47 -32.07
C GLY A 330 32.60 -20.08 -31.18
N LEU A 331 32.46 -20.19 -29.86
CA LEU A 331 33.51 -19.82 -28.90
C LEU A 331 34.33 -21.06 -28.51
N ARG A 332 35.55 -21.18 -29.04
CA ARG A 332 36.50 -22.25 -28.69
C ARG A 332 37.55 -21.73 -27.70
N GLY A 333 37.86 -22.49 -26.66
CA GLY A 333 38.71 -22.03 -25.56
C GLY A 333 40.14 -21.75 -26.01
N ASP A 334 40.70 -22.58 -26.89
CA ASP A 334 42.02 -22.40 -27.50
C ASP A 334 42.15 -21.06 -28.26
N ARG A 335 41.14 -20.72 -29.06
CA ARG A 335 41.08 -19.47 -29.83
C ARG A 335 40.84 -18.26 -28.96
N LEU A 336 39.91 -18.36 -28.00
CA LEU A 336 39.66 -17.29 -27.04
C LEU A 336 40.93 -17.01 -26.22
N GLY A 337 41.66 -18.04 -25.78
CA GLY A 337 42.93 -17.89 -25.08
C GLY A 337 44.01 -17.20 -25.91
N ALA A 338 44.02 -17.36 -27.24
CA ALA A 338 44.91 -16.59 -28.12
C ALA A 338 44.56 -15.10 -28.17
N VAL A 339 43.26 -14.76 -28.21
CA VAL A 339 42.78 -13.38 -28.15
C VAL A 339 43.09 -12.73 -26.80
N LEU A 340 42.86 -13.46 -25.69
CA LEU A 340 43.13 -12.96 -24.34
C LEU A 340 44.62 -12.67 -24.13
N ARG A 341 45.52 -13.56 -24.57
CA ARG A 341 46.97 -13.31 -24.54
C ARG A 341 47.38 -12.05 -25.33
N ALA A 342 46.80 -11.87 -26.52
CA ALA A 342 47.04 -10.66 -27.32
C ALA A 342 46.51 -9.39 -26.63
N ALA A 343 45.44 -9.50 -25.84
CA ALA A 343 44.90 -8.40 -25.02
C ALA A 343 45.77 -8.12 -23.78
N GLU A 344 46.30 -9.17 -23.13
CA GLU A 344 47.24 -9.06 -22.00
C GLU A 344 48.56 -8.38 -22.42
N ASP A 345 49.04 -8.60 -23.65
CA ASP A 345 50.22 -7.90 -24.19
C ASP A 345 49.96 -6.39 -24.44
N ARG A 346 48.69 -5.96 -24.52
CA ARG A 346 48.28 -4.59 -24.87
C ARG A 346 47.87 -3.75 -23.67
N ALA A 347 47.34 -4.38 -22.62
CA ALA A 347 46.70 -3.70 -21.52
C ALA A 347 47.13 -4.27 -20.17
N ASP A 348 47.24 -3.40 -19.17
CA ASP A 348 47.54 -3.78 -17.78
C ASP A 348 46.46 -4.70 -17.19
N ARG A 349 45.23 -4.62 -17.71
CA ARG A 349 44.07 -5.40 -17.27
C ARG A 349 43.22 -5.87 -18.44
N VAL A 350 42.82 -7.14 -18.38
CA VAL A 350 41.78 -7.71 -19.26
C VAL A 350 40.57 -8.12 -18.42
N LEU A 351 39.40 -7.57 -18.75
CA LEU A 351 38.12 -7.92 -18.15
C LEU A 351 37.25 -8.63 -19.19
N VAL A 352 36.63 -9.74 -18.81
CA VAL A 352 35.82 -10.54 -19.74
C VAL A 352 34.42 -10.73 -19.16
N HIS A 353 33.41 -10.18 -19.81
CA HIS A 353 32.02 -10.43 -19.43
C HIS A 353 31.54 -11.76 -20.03
N ALA A 354 31.01 -12.66 -19.18
CA ALA A 354 30.53 -13.97 -19.60
C ALA A 354 29.36 -14.46 -18.74
N SER A 355 28.70 -15.53 -19.17
CA SER A 355 27.68 -16.24 -18.37
C SER A 355 28.23 -17.50 -17.70
N THR A 356 27.46 -18.02 -16.74
CA THR A 356 27.79 -19.28 -16.05
C THR A 356 27.88 -20.47 -17.00
N ASP A 357 27.21 -20.42 -18.15
CA ASP A 357 27.10 -21.55 -19.09
C ASP A 357 28.35 -21.79 -19.91
N GLN A 358 29.10 -20.71 -20.15
CA GLN A 358 30.36 -20.70 -20.89
C GLN A 358 31.57 -21.16 -20.06
N GLY A 359 31.37 -21.51 -18.78
CA GLY A 359 32.43 -21.87 -17.84
C GLY A 359 33.54 -22.80 -18.38
N PRO A 360 33.24 -23.92 -19.08
CA PRO A 360 34.26 -24.79 -19.64
C PRO A 360 35.16 -24.10 -20.68
N VAL A 361 34.57 -23.27 -21.54
CA VAL A 361 35.29 -22.48 -22.56
C VAL A 361 36.19 -21.45 -21.88
N LEU A 362 35.70 -20.78 -20.84
CA LEU A 362 36.48 -19.83 -20.04
C LEU A 362 37.68 -20.51 -19.35
N ALA A 363 37.46 -21.71 -18.82
CA ALA A 363 38.50 -22.48 -18.13
C ALA A 363 39.62 -22.93 -19.08
N GLU A 364 39.24 -23.39 -20.27
CA GLU A 364 40.21 -23.73 -21.34
C GLU A 364 40.97 -22.48 -21.81
N ALA A 365 40.28 -21.35 -22.02
CA ALA A 365 40.89 -20.09 -22.45
C ALA A 365 41.83 -19.47 -21.40
N ALA A 366 41.52 -19.63 -20.11
CA ALA A 366 42.26 -19.07 -18.99
C ALA A 366 43.67 -19.62 -18.83
N GLY A 367 43.94 -20.86 -19.27
CA GLY A 367 45.26 -21.49 -19.15
C GLY A 367 45.84 -21.56 -17.72
N GLY A 368 45.01 -21.38 -16.69
CA GLY A 368 45.42 -21.34 -15.27
C GLY A 368 45.74 -19.96 -14.68
N ALA A 369 45.60 -18.87 -15.44
CA ALA A 369 45.99 -17.50 -15.04
C ALA A 369 44.82 -16.50 -15.04
N ALA A 370 43.65 -16.90 -14.55
CA ALA A 370 42.48 -16.01 -14.48
C ALA A 370 41.69 -16.21 -13.20
N ASP A 371 41.02 -15.15 -12.75
CA ASP A 371 40.09 -15.20 -11.62
C ASP A 371 38.66 -14.88 -12.04
N VAL A 372 37.70 -15.24 -11.19
CA VAL A 372 36.26 -15.05 -11.45
C VAL A 372 35.66 -14.15 -10.40
N LEU A 373 35.01 -13.09 -10.87
CA LEU A 373 34.12 -12.27 -10.07
C LEU A 373 32.67 -12.69 -10.32
N LEU A 374 32.00 -13.17 -9.28
CA LEU A 374 30.59 -13.55 -9.36
C LEU A 374 29.69 -12.34 -9.11
N VAL A 375 28.78 -12.06 -10.04
CA VAL A 375 27.74 -11.06 -9.87
C VAL A 375 26.42 -11.75 -9.60
N VAL A 376 25.89 -11.66 -8.39
CA VAL A 376 24.71 -12.40 -7.94
C VAL A 376 23.50 -11.48 -7.84
N ALA A 377 22.40 -11.84 -8.52
CA ALA A 377 21.14 -11.13 -8.36
C ALA A 377 20.45 -11.46 -7.02
N ALA A 378 19.95 -10.43 -6.33
CA ALA A 378 19.16 -10.62 -5.12
C ALA A 378 17.80 -11.24 -5.45
N GLY A 379 17.50 -12.38 -4.84
CA GLY A 379 16.34 -13.20 -5.14
C GLY A 379 16.71 -14.49 -5.86
N THR A 380 17.96 -14.66 -6.31
CA THR A 380 18.44 -15.92 -6.89
C THR A 380 18.36 -17.05 -5.86
N PRO A 381 17.84 -18.24 -6.22
CA PRO A 381 17.83 -19.41 -5.36
C PRO A 381 19.23 -19.78 -4.85
N VAL A 382 19.36 -20.05 -3.54
CA VAL A 382 20.64 -20.46 -2.94
C VAL A 382 21.27 -21.67 -3.65
N PRO A 383 20.51 -22.73 -4.05
CA PRO A 383 21.09 -23.85 -4.79
C PRO A 383 21.67 -23.48 -6.16
N GLU A 384 21.19 -22.41 -6.79
CA GLU A 384 21.70 -21.94 -8.08
C GLU A 384 23.05 -21.24 -7.90
N VAL A 385 23.14 -20.30 -6.96
CA VAL A 385 24.39 -19.62 -6.60
C VAL A 385 25.47 -20.60 -6.17
N ARG A 386 25.10 -21.59 -5.33
CA ARG A 386 26.02 -22.66 -4.91
C ARG A 386 26.54 -23.47 -6.09
N ARG A 387 25.67 -23.83 -7.05
CA ARG A 387 26.06 -24.59 -8.25
C ARG A 387 26.99 -23.79 -9.14
N ALA A 388 26.72 -22.49 -9.35
CA ALA A 388 27.59 -21.61 -10.13
C ALA A 388 28.99 -21.51 -9.50
N ALA A 389 29.08 -21.21 -8.20
CA ALA A 389 30.35 -21.13 -7.48
C ALA A 389 31.12 -22.46 -7.48
N ALA A 390 30.43 -23.59 -7.25
CA ALA A 390 31.05 -24.92 -7.30
C ALA A 390 31.52 -25.30 -8.70
N ARG A 391 30.81 -24.87 -9.75
CA ARG A 391 31.22 -25.10 -11.15
C ARG A 391 32.53 -24.41 -11.46
N MET A 392 32.68 -23.13 -11.12
CA MET A 392 33.93 -22.38 -11.36
C MET A 392 35.12 -23.04 -10.65
N ARG A 393 34.96 -23.41 -9.37
CA ARG A 393 36.02 -24.09 -8.61
C ARG A 393 36.42 -25.44 -9.20
N ARG A 394 35.46 -26.25 -9.65
CA ARG A 394 35.75 -27.55 -10.29
C ARG A 394 36.50 -27.40 -11.61
N LEU A 395 36.32 -26.28 -12.30
CA LEU A 395 37.02 -25.94 -13.53
C LEU A 395 38.39 -25.30 -13.29
N GLY A 396 38.85 -25.21 -12.04
CA GLY A 396 40.15 -24.62 -11.69
C GLY A 396 40.17 -23.09 -11.74
N LEU A 397 39.01 -22.44 -11.82
CA LEU A 397 38.92 -20.97 -11.83
C LEU A 397 38.70 -20.44 -10.39
N PRO A 398 39.70 -19.80 -9.77
CA PRO A 398 39.57 -19.23 -8.43
C PRO A 398 38.57 -18.08 -8.42
N LEU A 399 37.72 -18.05 -7.39
CA LEU A 399 36.76 -16.97 -7.18
C LEU A 399 37.47 -15.82 -6.45
N ARG A 400 37.60 -14.65 -7.10
CA ARG A 400 38.19 -13.43 -6.52
C ARG A 400 37.30 -12.83 -5.43
N GLY A 401 35.99 -12.85 -5.67
CA GLY A 401 34.99 -12.24 -4.81
C GLY A 401 33.61 -12.33 -5.41
N ALA A 402 32.64 -11.69 -4.75
CA ALA A 402 31.28 -11.59 -5.26
C ALA A 402 30.69 -10.18 -5.12
N VAL A 403 29.78 -9.85 -6.01
CA VAL A 403 28.97 -8.62 -6.00
C VAL A 403 27.51 -9.00 -5.86
N LEU A 404 26.76 -8.29 -5.01
CA LEU A 404 25.31 -8.48 -4.91
C LEU A 404 24.60 -7.35 -5.64
N ASN A 405 23.90 -7.65 -6.73
CA ASN A 405 22.96 -6.71 -7.34
C ASN A 405 21.60 -6.83 -6.64
N LEU A 406 21.12 -5.75 -6.01
CA LEU A 406 19.79 -5.73 -5.41
C LEU A 406 18.71 -5.72 -6.52
N PRO A 407 17.43 -6.04 -6.24
CA PRO A 407 16.40 -5.85 -7.23
C PRO A 407 16.18 -4.35 -7.44
N ASP A 408 15.85 -3.92 -8.66
CA ASP A 408 15.38 -2.56 -8.91
C ASP A 408 14.09 -2.34 -8.12
N ARG A 409 14.28 -1.79 -6.92
CA ARG A 409 13.21 -1.32 -6.07
C ARG A 409 13.29 0.17 -6.22
N GLY A 410 12.56 0.74 -7.20
CA GLY A 410 12.43 2.17 -7.40
C GLY A 410 12.61 2.91 -6.07
N ALA A 411 13.77 3.56 -5.93
CA ALA A 411 14.26 4.23 -4.73
C ALA A 411 13.81 3.62 -3.37
N ARG A 412 14.31 2.43 -3.00
CA ARG A 412 14.21 1.94 -1.60
C ARG A 412 15.55 1.39 -1.07
N GLY A 413 16.37 2.30 -0.55
CA GLY A 413 17.58 1.96 0.22
C GLY A 413 17.28 1.28 1.56
N ARG A 414 18.17 0.37 1.97
CA ARG A 414 18.21 -0.31 3.28
C ARG A 414 18.94 0.55 4.31
N SER A 415 18.31 0.83 5.45
CA SER A 415 18.86 0.66 6.80
C SER A 415 17.78 0.95 7.87
N GLY A 416 17.56 -0.02 8.76
CA GLY A 416 17.28 0.10 10.21
C GLY A 416 16.19 1.01 10.82
N ARG A 417 15.56 1.95 10.13
CA ARG A 417 14.45 2.79 10.65
C ARG A 417 13.43 3.02 9.53
N PRO A 418 12.12 3.12 9.79
CA PRO A 418 11.16 3.53 8.77
C PRO A 418 11.59 4.92 8.24
N ARG A 419 12.24 4.95 7.07
CA ARG A 419 12.55 6.18 6.36
C ARG A 419 11.23 6.68 5.78
N TRP A 420 10.65 7.66 6.45
CA TRP A 420 9.71 8.61 5.84
C TRP A 420 10.31 9.05 4.49
N SER A 421 9.50 9.06 3.42
CA SER A 421 9.97 9.43 2.09
C SER A 421 10.49 10.86 2.13
N ARG A 422 11.65 11.14 1.51
CA ARG A 422 12.15 12.51 1.28
C ARG A 422 11.42 13.22 0.12
N ALA A 423 10.35 12.62 -0.40
CA ALA A 423 9.45 13.30 -1.32
C ALA A 423 8.55 14.22 -0.49
N PRO A 424 8.27 15.45 -0.94
CA PRO A 424 7.36 16.34 -0.23
C PRO A 424 6.01 15.66 -0.02
N VAL A 425 5.44 15.81 1.18
CA VAL A 425 4.06 15.41 1.44
C VAL A 425 3.14 16.54 1.05
N VAL A 426 2.14 16.28 0.23
CA VAL A 426 1.13 17.28 -0.14
C VAL A 426 -0.09 17.02 0.72
N LEU A 427 -0.45 17.97 1.59
CA LEU A 427 -1.64 17.91 2.45
C LEU A 427 -2.81 18.57 1.74
N MET A 428 -4.00 17.98 1.86
CA MET A 428 -5.21 18.46 1.22
C MET A 428 -6.27 18.76 2.28
N TYR A 429 -6.69 20.01 2.33
CA TYR A 429 -7.76 20.54 3.14
C TYR A 429 -8.87 21.10 2.23
N HIS A 430 -10.03 21.42 2.80
CA HIS A 430 -11.15 22.03 2.07
C HIS A 430 -11.65 23.26 2.84
N GLY A 431 -12.69 23.10 3.67
CA GLY A 431 -13.24 24.15 4.52
C GLY A 431 -12.67 24.15 5.94
N PHE A 432 -12.93 25.22 6.67
CA PHE A 432 -12.53 25.38 8.07
C PHE A 432 -13.72 25.80 8.94
N CYS A 433 -13.72 25.38 10.20
CA CYS A 433 -14.72 25.78 11.18
C CYS A 433 -14.08 26.07 12.55
N THR A 434 -14.79 26.76 13.43
CA THR A 434 -14.34 26.98 14.82
C THR A 434 -14.66 25.78 15.70
N GLU A 435 -15.81 25.15 15.46
CA GLU A 435 -16.30 23.98 16.16
C GLU A 435 -16.80 22.93 15.17
N ARG A 436 -16.77 21.66 15.59
CA ARG A 436 -17.13 20.54 14.74
C ARG A 436 -18.56 20.66 14.21
N ARG A 437 -18.68 20.60 12.89
CA ARG A 437 -19.95 20.68 12.17
C ARG A 437 -20.69 19.34 12.16
N SER A 438 -21.97 19.35 12.53
CA SER A 438 -22.86 18.19 12.42
C SER A 438 -23.51 18.07 11.03
N ASP A 439 -23.55 19.18 10.30
CA ASP A 439 -24.09 19.33 8.94
C ASP A 439 -23.05 19.05 7.85
N ASP A 440 -21.88 18.51 8.20
CA ASP A 440 -20.80 18.13 7.28
C ASP A 440 -20.62 16.60 7.26
N PRO A 441 -21.46 15.85 6.51
CA PRO A 441 -21.39 14.39 6.45
C PRO A 441 -20.09 13.89 5.81
N GLU A 442 -19.46 14.70 4.95
CA GLU A 442 -18.19 14.36 4.30
C GLU A 442 -16.96 14.69 5.16
N ASN A 443 -17.15 15.39 6.28
CA ASN A 443 -16.11 15.81 7.23
C ASN A 443 -15.03 16.69 6.58
N LEU A 444 -15.41 17.51 5.59
CA LEU A 444 -14.51 18.39 4.82
C LEU A 444 -14.07 19.63 5.61
N PHE A 445 -14.82 20.05 6.63
CA PHE A 445 -14.58 21.26 7.41
C PHE A 445 -13.75 20.96 8.67
N VAL A 446 -12.46 21.24 8.61
CA VAL A 446 -11.52 20.96 9.72
C VAL A 446 -11.57 22.08 10.76
N GLU A 447 -11.56 21.74 12.06
CA GLU A 447 -11.50 22.78 13.08
C GLU A 447 -10.18 23.56 12.99
N VAL A 448 -10.24 24.90 12.98
CA VAL A 448 -9.07 25.77 12.82
C VAL A 448 -8.00 25.52 13.90
N ALA A 449 -8.43 25.17 15.11
CA ALA A 449 -7.54 24.78 16.19
C ALA A 449 -6.78 23.47 15.89
N ALA A 450 -7.44 22.49 15.26
CA ALA A 450 -6.81 21.25 14.84
C ALA A 450 -5.82 21.50 13.70
N PHE A 451 -6.19 22.35 12.73
CA PHE A 451 -5.31 22.78 11.64
C PHE A 451 -4.02 23.43 12.16
N GLU A 452 -4.13 24.40 13.08
CA GLU A 452 -2.97 25.04 13.70
C GLU A 452 -2.08 24.04 14.44
N GLN A 453 -2.68 23.11 15.20
CA GLN A 453 -1.94 22.07 15.91
C GLN A 453 -1.19 21.13 14.94
N GLN A 454 -1.80 20.78 13.81
CA GLN A 454 -1.19 19.91 12.80
C GLN A 454 0.04 20.58 12.17
N LEU A 455 -0.07 21.85 11.77
CA LEU A 455 1.03 22.60 11.16
C LEU A 455 2.14 22.90 12.16
N THR A 456 1.80 23.34 13.37
CA THR A 456 2.76 23.59 14.46
C THR A 456 3.57 22.33 14.74
N TRP A 457 2.91 21.17 14.85
CA TRP A 457 3.58 19.90 15.07
C TRP A 457 4.58 19.57 13.96
N LEU A 458 4.22 19.79 12.69
CA LEU A 458 5.14 19.56 11.56
C LEU A 458 6.41 20.41 11.68
N LEU A 459 6.25 21.71 11.95
CA LEU A 459 7.35 22.65 12.09
C LEU A 459 8.28 22.27 13.26
N GLU A 460 7.71 21.98 14.44
CA GLU A 460 8.46 21.54 15.63
C GLU A 460 9.24 20.23 15.39
N HIS A 461 8.78 19.38 14.49
CA HIS A 461 9.41 18.10 14.16
C HIS A 461 10.34 18.18 12.95
N GLY A 462 10.77 19.39 12.57
CA GLY A 462 11.78 19.64 11.54
C GLY A 462 11.30 19.39 10.12
N TRP A 463 10.00 19.54 9.87
CA TRP A 463 9.47 19.60 8.51
C TRP A 463 9.53 21.03 7.98
N THR A 464 9.91 21.16 6.72
CA THR A 464 10.02 22.43 6.00
C THR A 464 8.80 22.62 5.11
N PRO A 465 8.00 23.68 5.31
CA PRO A 465 6.91 23.99 4.40
C PRO A 465 7.48 24.43 3.04
N LEU A 466 6.78 24.12 1.96
CA LEU A 466 7.13 24.49 0.59
C LEU A 466 6.03 25.32 -0.04
N ASP A 467 6.42 26.29 -0.84
CA ASP A 467 5.60 26.92 -1.87
C ASP A 467 5.59 26.06 -3.16
N LEU A 468 4.91 26.53 -4.21
CA LEU A 468 4.84 25.80 -5.47
C LEU A 468 6.24 25.61 -6.09
N ASP A 469 7.07 26.64 -6.11
CA ASP A 469 8.40 26.59 -6.73
C ASP A 469 9.34 25.63 -5.98
N GLY A 470 9.33 25.66 -4.66
CA GLY A 470 10.04 24.70 -3.80
C GLY A 470 9.55 23.27 -4.00
N PHE A 471 8.23 23.08 -4.18
CA PHE A 471 7.66 21.78 -4.51
C PHE A 471 8.11 21.27 -5.89
N LEU A 472 8.04 22.10 -6.93
CA LEU A 472 8.49 21.77 -8.29
C LEU A 472 9.98 21.46 -8.33
N ALA A 473 10.80 22.25 -7.64
CA ALA A 473 12.25 22.02 -7.51
C ALA A 473 12.54 20.68 -6.80
N ALA A 474 11.82 20.37 -5.72
CA ALA A 474 11.95 19.10 -5.02
C ALA A 474 11.57 17.90 -5.90
N ARG A 475 10.54 18.04 -6.75
CA ARG A 475 10.15 17.04 -7.75
C ARG A 475 11.19 16.87 -8.86
N ALA A 476 11.83 17.96 -9.28
CA ALA A 476 12.92 17.95 -10.26
C ALA A 476 14.26 17.45 -9.70
N GLY A 477 14.30 16.97 -8.45
CA GLY A 477 15.48 16.35 -7.84
C GLY A 477 16.29 17.28 -6.92
N ARG A 478 15.98 18.57 -6.87
CA ARG A 478 16.59 19.54 -5.93
C ARG A 478 15.90 19.47 -4.57
N ARG A 479 16.04 18.33 -3.91
CA ARG A 479 15.29 18.04 -2.67
C ARG A 479 15.82 18.86 -1.48
N PRO A 480 14.92 19.38 -0.61
CA PRO A 480 15.30 19.95 0.67
C PRO A 480 16.14 18.99 1.51
N SER A 481 17.03 19.54 2.34
CA SER A 481 17.87 18.76 3.26
C SER A 481 17.06 18.08 4.37
N SER A 482 15.90 18.65 4.69
CA SER A 482 14.90 18.24 5.69
C SER A 482 13.71 17.52 5.06
N ARG A 483 12.79 17.01 5.90
CA ARG A 483 11.47 16.57 5.42
C ARG A 483 10.70 17.80 4.99
N SER A 484 9.80 17.66 4.03
CA SER A 484 9.04 18.82 3.54
C SER A 484 7.58 18.50 3.27
N PHE A 485 6.75 19.53 3.34
CA PHE A 485 5.32 19.44 3.06
C PHE A 485 4.84 20.65 2.27
N LEU A 486 3.79 20.46 1.48
CA LEU A 486 3.05 21.49 0.77
C LEU A 486 1.62 21.47 1.29
N VAL A 487 1.08 22.62 1.67
CA VAL A 487 -0.33 22.75 2.04
C VAL A 487 -1.12 23.07 0.78
N THR A 488 -2.16 22.30 0.51
CA THR A 488 -3.15 22.57 -0.53
C THR A 488 -4.54 22.61 0.09
N ILE A 489 -5.36 23.52 -0.40
CA ILE A 489 -6.72 23.76 0.05
C ILE A 489 -7.59 23.80 -1.21
N ASP A 490 -8.67 23.04 -1.23
CA ASP A 490 -9.56 22.93 -2.38
C ASP A 490 -10.82 23.80 -2.21
N ASP A 491 -11.62 23.87 -3.27
CA ASP A 491 -12.96 24.44 -3.37
C ASP A 491 -13.10 25.97 -3.26
N GLY A 492 -12.21 26.67 -2.55
CA GLY A 492 -12.25 28.13 -2.47
C GLY A 492 -13.30 28.69 -1.50
N TYR A 493 -13.63 27.98 -0.42
CA TYR A 493 -14.57 28.47 0.61
C TYR A 493 -14.10 29.78 1.29
N GLU A 494 -15.04 30.64 1.65
CA GLU A 494 -14.77 31.90 2.36
C GLU A 494 -14.04 31.68 3.70
N SER A 495 -14.34 30.56 4.39
CA SER A 495 -13.67 30.14 5.63
C SER A 495 -12.13 30.08 5.54
N VAL A 496 -11.57 29.94 4.33
CA VAL A 496 -10.13 29.98 4.11
C VAL A 496 -9.55 31.35 4.45
N ALA A 497 -10.20 32.43 4.00
CA ALA A 497 -9.75 33.79 4.29
C ALA A 497 -9.92 34.13 5.78
N GLU A 498 -11.05 33.74 6.36
CA GLU A 498 -11.37 34.08 7.75
C GLU A 498 -10.55 33.31 8.78
N LEU A 499 -10.35 31.99 8.55
CA LEU A 499 -9.83 31.08 9.58
C LEU A 499 -8.43 30.56 9.25
N ALA A 500 -8.19 30.09 8.03
CA ALA A 500 -6.93 29.43 7.67
C ALA A 500 -5.80 30.43 7.36
N ALA A 501 -6.07 31.48 6.60
CA ALA A 501 -5.08 32.46 6.16
C ALA A 501 -4.37 33.19 7.34
N PRO A 502 -5.05 33.53 8.45
CA PRO A 502 -4.38 34.08 9.65
C PRO A 502 -3.42 33.09 10.31
N VAL A 503 -3.75 31.78 10.33
CA VAL A 503 -2.90 30.72 10.90
C VAL A 503 -1.66 30.52 10.03
N LEU A 504 -1.84 30.37 8.71
CA LEU A 504 -0.76 30.21 7.74
C LEU A 504 0.25 31.36 7.82
N ARG A 505 -0.25 32.61 7.89
CA ARG A 505 0.58 33.81 8.04
C ARG A 505 1.37 33.80 9.36
N ARG A 506 0.73 33.45 10.48
CA ARG A 506 1.38 33.41 11.81
C ARG A 506 2.49 32.35 11.86
N LEU A 507 2.28 31.21 11.20
CA LEU A 507 3.25 30.11 11.17
C LEU A 507 4.29 30.23 10.05
N GLY A 508 4.14 31.19 9.13
CA GLY A 508 5.01 31.35 7.96
C GLY A 508 4.94 30.16 7.00
N VAL A 509 3.75 29.56 6.84
CA VAL A 509 3.51 28.38 6.00
C VAL A 509 2.84 28.82 4.69
N PRO A 510 3.50 28.72 3.53
CA PRO A 510 2.86 28.92 2.23
C PRO A 510 1.82 27.82 1.93
N ALA A 511 0.82 28.15 1.12
CA ALA A 511 -0.23 27.23 0.70
C ALA A 511 -0.67 27.49 -0.75
N LEU A 512 -1.26 26.47 -1.37
CA LEU A 512 -1.98 26.59 -2.64
C LEU A 512 -3.48 26.50 -2.39
N LEU A 513 -4.25 27.38 -3.01
CA LEU A 513 -5.71 27.36 -2.98
C LEU A 513 -6.25 27.04 -4.37
N PHE A 514 -7.03 25.98 -4.52
CA PHE A 514 -7.62 25.58 -5.79
C PHE A 514 -9.06 26.04 -5.88
N VAL A 515 -9.38 26.87 -6.89
CA VAL A 515 -10.66 27.56 -7.00
C VAL A 515 -11.38 27.19 -8.31
N PRO A 516 -12.68 26.88 -8.29
CA PRO A 516 -13.49 26.76 -9.50
C PRO A 516 -13.74 28.15 -10.10
N SER A 517 -13.23 28.40 -11.31
CA SER A 517 -13.15 29.78 -11.84
C SER A 517 -14.51 30.46 -12.06
N ALA A 518 -15.54 29.70 -12.47
CA ALA A 518 -16.87 30.26 -12.74
C ALA A 518 -17.72 30.47 -11.48
N LEU A 519 -17.24 30.02 -10.33
CA LEU A 519 -17.98 30.04 -9.06
C LEU A 519 -17.37 31.03 -8.05
N VAL A 520 -16.43 31.88 -8.49
CA VAL A 520 -15.84 32.94 -7.68
C VAL A 520 -16.93 33.93 -7.25
N GLY A 521 -17.10 34.11 -5.94
CA GLY A 521 -18.14 34.95 -5.33
C GLY A 521 -19.55 34.35 -5.33
N GLU A 522 -19.69 33.08 -5.69
CA GLU A 522 -20.95 32.33 -5.66
C GLU A 522 -21.02 31.39 -4.43
N GLU A 523 -21.86 30.37 -4.48
CA GLU A 523 -22.00 29.35 -3.43
C GLU A 523 -21.67 27.94 -3.94
N ALA A 524 -21.23 27.08 -3.04
CA ALA A 524 -20.88 25.68 -3.30
C ALA A 524 -22.12 24.78 -3.55
N HIS A 525 -22.72 24.92 -4.72
CA HIS A 525 -23.96 24.21 -5.10
C HIS A 525 -23.78 22.69 -5.32
N TRP A 526 -22.55 22.18 -5.31
CA TRP A 526 -22.27 20.75 -5.42
C TRP A 526 -22.40 19.99 -4.08
N LEU A 527 -22.55 20.70 -2.96
CA LEU A 527 -22.78 20.11 -1.64
C LEU A 527 -24.28 20.07 -1.33
N GLU A 528 -24.77 18.88 -0.93
CA GLU A 528 -26.10 18.74 -0.34
C GLU A 528 -26.13 19.23 1.12
N SER A 529 -25.01 19.08 1.84
CA SER A 529 -24.84 19.52 3.22
C SER A 529 -23.34 19.68 3.54
N PRO A 530 -22.90 20.81 4.13
CA PRO A 530 -23.68 22.02 4.33
C PRO A 530 -24.07 22.64 2.98
N ALA A 531 -25.34 22.99 2.83
CA ALA A 531 -25.83 23.59 1.59
C ALA A 531 -25.42 25.07 1.53
N HIS A 532 -25.12 25.57 0.34
CA HIS A 532 -24.89 26.99 0.07
C HIS A 532 -23.68 27.60 0.80
N GLU A 533 -22.60 26.85 0.98
CA GLU A 533 -21.39 27.43 1.58
C GLU A 533 -20.79 28.51 0.66
N PRO A 534 -20.51 29.71 1.20
CA PRO A 534 -20.02 30.83 0.41
C PRO A 534 -18.59 30.59 -0.10
N LEU A 535 -18.35 31.00 -1.33
CA LEU A 535 -17.05 30.92 -2.00
C LEU A 535 -16.41 32.31 -2.05
N LEU A 536 -15.07 32.33 -2.04
CA LEU A 536 -14.28 33.55 -2.07
C LEU A 536 -14.59 34.36 -3.33
N ASP A 537 -14.76 35.68 -3.15
CA ASP A 537 -14.88 36.62 -4.25
C ASP A 537 -13.52 37.06 -4.81
N ALA A 538 -13.56 37.86 -5.87
CA ALA A 538 -12.35 38.32 -6.55
C ALA A 538 -11.48 39.27 -5.70
N GLU A 539 -12.07 40.03 -4.76
CA GLU A 539 -11.32 40.93 -3.88
C GLU A 539 -10.59 40.11 -2.81
N GLN A 540 -11.29 39.18 -2.17
CA GLN A 540 -10.74 38.27 -1.18
C GLN A 540 -9.61 37.41 -1.76
N LEU A 541 -9.78 36.87 -2.98
CA LEU A 541 -8.72 36.08 -3.63
C LEU A 541 -7.44 36.91 -3.87
N ARG A 542 -7.57 38.17 -4.28
CA ARG A 542 -6.42 39.07 -4.44
C ARG A 542 -5.76 39.38 -3.10
N GLU A 543 -6.55 39.62 -2.06
CA GLU A 543 -6.03 39.84 -0.70
C GLU A 543 -5.24 38.63 -0.18
N LEU A 544 -5.71 37.40 -0.42
CA LEU A 544 -4.97 36.18 -0.06
C LEU A 544 -3.64 36.06 -0.81
N CYS A 545 -3.64 36.43 -2.09
CA CYS A 545 -2.46 36.43 -2.95
C CYS A 545 -1.41 37.47 -2.53
N ASP A 546 -1.84 38.67 -2.13
CA ASP A 546 -0.96 39.80 -1.80
C ASP A 546 -0.53 39.80 -0.32
N GLY A 547 -1.47 39.52 0.58
CA GLY A 547 -1.30 39.68 2.03
C GLY A 547 -0.88 38.41 2.78
N HIS A 548 -1.13 37.22 2.21
CA HIS A 548 -0.97 35.95 2.92
C HIS A 548 -0.03 34.95 2.23
N GLY A 549 0.47 35.26 1.03
CA GLY A 549 1.38 34.38 0.30
C GLY A 549 0.74 33.06 -0.12
N ILE A 550 -0.58 33.06 -0.32
CA ILE A 550 -1.33 31.93 -0.85
C ILE A 550 -1.36 32.04 -2.38
N GLU A 551 -0.92 31.01 -3.08
CA GLU A 551 -0.98 30.97 -4.55
C GLU A 551 -2.25 30.28 -5.01
N VAL A 552 -2.95 30.85 -5.98
CA VAL A 552 -4.21 30.31 -6.52
C VAL A 552 -3.94 29.39 -7.71
N GLY A 553 -4.55 28.20 -7.67
CA GLY A 553 -4.58 27.21 -8.74
C GLY A 553 -6.01 27.00 -9.26
N GLY A 554 -6.15 26.35 -10.42
CA GLY A 554 -7.47 25.99 -10.96
C GLY A 554 -8.08 24.75 -10.29
N HIS A 555 -9.40 24.73 -10.12
CA HIS A 555 -10.16 23.56 -9.67
C HIS A 555 -11.29 23.19 -10.64
N GLY A 556 -10.98 23.24 -11.94
CA GLY A 556 -12.02 23.22 -12.97
C GLY A 556 -12.69 24.59 -13.10
N ARG A 557 -13.65 24.69 -14.02
CA ARG A 557 -14.47 25.89 -14.20
C ARG A 557 -15.72 25.79 -13.32
N ASP A 558 -16.42 24.67 -13.42
CA ASP A 558 -17.73 24.43 -12.81
C ASP A 558 -17.71 23.31 -11.75
N HIS A 559 -16.54 22.93 -11.23
CA HIS A 559 -16.36 21.81 -10.27
C HIS A 559 -16.88 20.45 -10.79
N ARG A 560 -16.88 20.22 -12.10
CA ARG A 560 -17.33 18.94 -12.69
C ARG A 560 -16.29 17.83 -12.53
N ASP A 561 -16.75 16.59 -12.41
CA ASP A 561 -15.86 15.43 -12.56
C ASP A 561 -15.32 15.38 -13.99
N LEU A 562 -14.01 15.55 -14.14
CA LEU A 562 -13.38 15.68 -15.46
C LEU A 562 -13.26 14.34 -16.21
N ARG A 563 -13.59 13.22 -15.57
CA ARG A 563 -13.49 11.89 -16.20
C ARG A 563 -14.58 11.69 -17.24
N GLY A 564 -14.18 11.23 -18.42
CA GLY A 564 -15.12 10.93 -19.50
C GLY A 564 -15.70 12.16 -20.22
N LEU A 565 -15.24 13.37 -19.88
CA LEU A 565 -15.57 14.59 -20.63
C LEU A 565 -14.93 14.57 -22.03
N THR A 566 -15.56 15.24 -22.98
CA THR A 566 -15.01 15.39 -24.32
C THR A 566 -13.78 16.32 -24.33
N PRO A 567 -12.89 16.26 -25.34
CA PRO A 567 -11.73 17.14 -25.41
C PRO A 567 -12.08 18.64 -25.35
N VAL A 568 -13.20 19.05 -25.96
CA VAL A 568 -13.65 20.46 -25.94
C VAL A 568 -14.12 20.87 -24.55
N GLU A 569 -14.88 20.01 -23.86
CA GLU A 569 -15.29 20.26 -22.47
C GLU A 569 -14.06 20.31 -21.55
N LEU A 570 -13.11 19.39 -21.71
CA LEU A 570 -11.88 19.37 -20.92
C LEU A 570 -11.02 20.63 -21.10
N ASP A 571 -10.87 21.10 -22.34
CA ASP A 571 -10.12 22.33 -22.60
C ASP A 571 -10.85 23.55 -21.98
N GLY A 572 -12.18 23.59 -22.00
CA GLY A 572 -12.98 24.61 -21.32
C GLY A 572 -12.86 24.57 -19.80
N GLU A 573 -12.99 23.39 -19.18
CA GLU A 573 -12.89 23.19 -17.74
C GLU A 573 -11.48 23.45 -17.20
N VAL A 574 -10.44 23.14 -17.97
CA VAL A 574 -9.06 23.19 -17.49
C VAL A 574 -8.32 24.42 -17.98
N ALA A 575 -8.21 24.62 -19.30
CA ALA A 575 -7.51 25.77 -19.85
C ALA A 575 -8.33 27.05 -19.70
N GLY A 576 -9.65 26.98 -19.90
CA GLY A 576 -10.56 28.10 -19.67
C GLY A 576 -10.50 28.61 -18.23
N ALA A 577 -10.55 27.71 -17.26
CA ALA A 577 -10.44 28.08 -15.84
C ALA A 577 -9.09 28.75 -15.51
N GLY A 578 -8.00 28.26 -16.08
CA GLY A 578 -6.67 28.87 -15.92
C GLY A 578 -6.61 30.29 -16.46
N VAL A 579 -7.17 30.53 -17.66
CA VAL A 579 -7.23 31.87 -18.28
C VAL A 579 -8.05 32.83 -17.43
N GLU A 580 -9.25 32.43 -17.01
CA GLU A 580 -10.15 33.27 -16.23
C GLU A 580 -9.55 33.69 -14.89
N LEU A 581 -8.99 32.74 -14.15
CA LEU A 581 -8.32 33.04 -12.88
C LEU A 581 -7.07 33.89 -13.10
N SER A 582 -6.34 33.66 -14.20
CA SER A 582 -5.17 34.48 -14.51
C SER A 582 -5.52 35.94 -14.81
N GLU A 583 -6.58 36.18 -15.56
CA GLU A 583 -7.10 37.51 -15.84
C GLU A 583 -7.66 38.16 -14.56
N LEU A 584 -8.38 37.41 -13.74
CA LEU A 584 -8.96 37.90 -12.49
C LEU A 584 -7.88 38.34 -11.50
N LEU A 585 -6.79 37.57 -11.38
CA LEU A 585 -5.73 37.80 -10.40
C LEU A 585 -4.56 38.63 -10.93
N ASP A 586 -4.52 38.93 -12.22
CA ASP A 586 -3.37 39.51 -12.93
C ASP A 586 -2.06 38.71 -12.68
N ARG A 587 -2.19 37.37 -12.65
CA ARG A 587 -1.09 36.43 -12.32
C ARG A 587 -1.24 35.12 -13.09
N GLU A 588 -0.13 34.53 -13.51
CA GLU A 588 -0.15 33.21 -14.17
C GLU A 588 -0.64 32.12 -13.20
N VAL A 589 -1.68 31.37 -13.59
CA VAL A 589 -2.14 30.19 -12.85
C VAL A 589 -1.35 28.97 -13.32
N ARG A 590 -0.51 28.44 -12.42
CA ARG A 590 0.51 27.43 -12.76
C ARG A 590 0.18 26.03 -12.24
N SER A 591 -0.91 25.85 -11.50
CA SER A 591 -1.26 24.58 -10.88
C SER A 591 -2.76 24.28 -10.98
N LEU A 592 -3.09 22.99 -10.98
CA LEU A 592 -4.46 22.48 -11.08
C LEU A 592 -4.71 21.44 -9.99
N ALA A 593 -5.90 21.38 -9.42
CA ALA A 593 -6.39 20.19 -8.70
C ALA A 593 -7.63 19.65 -9.40
N TYR A 594 -7.71 18.33 -9.57
CA TYR A 594 -8.89 17.69 -10.16
C TYR A 594 -10.05 17.69 -9.16
N PRO A 595 -11.26 18.17 -9.53
CA PRO A 595 -12.46 17.99 -8.73
C PRO A 595 -12.66 16.53 -8.34
N TYR A 596 -13.03 16.29 -7.08
CA TYR A 596 -13.17 14.95 -6.47
C TYR A 596 -11.88 14.08 -6.55
N GLY A 597 -10.74 14.66 -6.94
CA GLY A 597 -9.49 13.96 -7.22
C GLY A 597 -9.52 13.03 -8.43
N GLY A 598 -10.57 13.05 -9.24
CA GLY A 598 -10.80 12.13 -10.36
C GLY A 598 -10.03 12.54 -11.61
N HIS A 599 -9.28 11.60 -12.20
CA HIS A 599 -8.61 11.83 -13.48
C HIS A 599 -8.62 10.57 -14.36
N ASP A 600 -8.49 10.78 -15.66
CA ASP A 600 -8.25 9.77 -16.68
C ASP A 600 -7.13 10.24 -17.63
N PRO A 601 -6.67 9.42 -18.61
CA PRO A 601 -5.64 9.86 -19.54
C PRO A 601 -5.99 11.14 -20.34
N ALA A 602 -7.27 11.37 -20.66
CA ALA A 602 -7.70 12.54 -21.43
C ALA A 602 -7.62 13.81 -20.58
N ALA A 603 -8.12 13.77 -19.34
CA ALA A 603 -8.03 14.87 -18.38
C ALA A 603 -6.57 15.25 -18.05
N ARG A 604 -5.68 14.25 -17.93
CA ARG A 604 -4.24 14.51 -17.72
C ARG A 604 -3.59 15.18 -18.93
N ALA A 605 -3.94 14.74 -20.14
CA ALA A 605 -3.45 15.39 -21.36
C ALA A 605 -3.98 16.83 -21.49
N ALA A 606 -5.21 17.11 -21.06
CA ALA A 606 -5.75 18.47 -21.03
C ALA A 606 -5.01 19.37 -20.02
N ALA A 607 -4.72 18.86 -18.82
CA ALA A 607 -3.92 19.57 -17.82
C ALA A 607 -2.49 19.86 -18.29
N GLU A 608 -1.88 18.97 -19.08
CA GLU A 608 -0.57 19.21 -19.68
C GLU A 608 -0.63 20.30 -20.78
N ARG A 609 -1.68 20.30 -21.60
CA ARG A 609 -1.88 21.29 -22.67
C ARG A 609 -2.28 22.68 -22.16
N SER A 610 -2.93 22.78 -21.00
CA SER A 610 -3.38 24.07 -20.45
C SER A 610 -2.24 24.98 -20.00
N GLY A 611 -1.01 24.46 -19.89
CA GLY A 611 0.14 25.20 -19.43
C GLY A 611 0.43 25.07 -17.94
N ALA A 612 -0.41 24.33 -17.19
CA ALA A 612 -0.13 24.00 -15.80
C ALA A 612 1.24 23.32 -15.67
N ARG A 613 1.96 23.60 -14.58
CA ARG A 613 3.25 22.97 -14.26
C ARG A 613 3.07 21.67 -13.47
N VAL A 614 1.92 21.53 -12.81
CA VAL A 614 1.57 20.39 -11.96
C VAL A 614 0.04 20.27 -11.87
N ALA A 615 -0.45 19.03 -11.78
CA ALA A 615 -1.85 18.78 -11.44
C ALA A 615 -1.98 17.77 -10.28
N PHE A 616 -2.83 18.10 -9.30
CA PHE A 616 -3.03 17.35 -8.07
C PHE A 616 -4.29 16.49 -8.11
N SER A 617 -4.19 15.32 -7.50
CA SER A 617 -5.21 14.28 -7.41
C SER A 617 -5.30 13.78 -5.98
N VAL A 618 -6.41 13.13 -5.64
CA VAL A 618 -6.54 12.43 -4.35
C VAL A 618 -5.88 11.05 -4.44
N HIS A 619 -6.03 10.38 -5.58
CA HIS A 619 -5.59 9.00 -5.80
C HIS A 619 -4.73 8.86 -7.06
N ASP A 620 -3.89 7.82 -7.07
CA ASP A 620 -3.10 7.40 -8.22
C ASP A 620 -2.08 8.41 -8.71
N ASP A 621 -0.91 8.41 -8.05
CA ASP A 621 0.28 9.15 -8.48
C ASP A 621 0.73 8.67 -9.87
N ALA A 622 0.44 9.48 -10.89
CA ALA A 622 0.58 9.12 -12.30
C ALA A 622 1.31 10.20 -13.12
N GLY A 623 2.31 10.84 -12.51
CA GLY A 623 3.21 11.79 -13.16
C GLY A 623 3.19 13.19 -12.54
N PRO A 624 3.70 14.21 -13.24
CA PRO A 624 3.60 15.61 -12.82
C PRO A 624 2.15 16.12 -12.87
N PHE A 625 1.32 15.57 -13.76
CA PHE A 625 -0.09 15.92 -13.94
C PHE A 625 -1.06 14.98 -13.22
N ALA A 626 -0.61 14.31 -12.16
CA ALA A 626 -1.48 13.51 -11.28
C ALA A 626 -0.72 13.22 -9.99
N VAL A 627 -0.51 14.26 -9.19
CA VAL A 627 0.22 14.17 -7.92
C VAL A 627 -0.76 13.73 -6.83
N SER A 628 -0.49 12.62 -6.16
CA SER A 628 -1.36 12.17 -5.05
C SER A 628 -1.13 13.00 -3.79
N ARG A 629 -2.23 13.43 -3.17
CA ARG A 629 -2.27 14.19 -1.91
C ARG A 629 -2.71 13.34 -0.72
N VAL A 630 -2.47 13.85 0.48
CA VAL A 630 -2.93 13.29 1.74
C VAL A 630 -4.15 14.08 2.18
N ASP A 631 -5.32 13.43 2.08
CA ASP A 631 -6.59 13.95 2.56
C ASP A 631 -6.56 14.14 4.09
N VAL A 632 -6.94 15.34 4.55
CA VAL A 632 -7.09 15.69 5.97
C VAL A 632 -8.52 16.16 6.21
N ASN A 633 -9.20 15.50 7.15
CA ASN A 633 -10.63 15.71 7.40
C ASN A 633 -10.92 15.94 8.90
N ALA A 634 -12.15 16.36 9.23
CA ALA A 634 -12.54 16.73 10.60
C ALA A 634 -12.45 15.56 11.60
N THR A 635 -12.36 14.31 11.13
CA THR A 635 -12.19 13.14 12.01
C THR A 635 -10.72 12.88 12.39
N ASP A 636 -9.78 13.60 11.79
CA ASP A 636 -8.36 13.37 12.00
C ASP A 636 -7.86 13.87 13.36
N THR A 637 -7.77 12.92 14.30
CA THR A 637 -6.98 13.10 15.52
C THR A 637 -5.49 13.33 15.20
N SER A 638 -4.73 13.91 16.15
CA SER A 638 -3.28 14.03 15.99
C SER A 638 -2.58 12.69 15.72
N ARG A 639 -3.17 11.55 16.15
CA ARG A 639 -2.62 10.21 15.89
C ARG A 639 -2.90 9.75 14.45
N SER A 640 -4.13 9.90 13.97
CA SER A 640 -4.49 9.50 12.60
C SER A 640 -3.78 10.39 11.58
N PHE A 641 -3.68 11.69 11.83
CA PHE A 641 -2.90 12.63 11.01
C PHE A 641 -1.44 12.15 10.86
N ARG A 642 -0.76 11.86 11.97
CA ARG A 642 0.64 11.35 11.94
C ARG A 642 0.76 10.01 11.21
N LEU A 643 -0.25 9.15 11.31
CA LEU A 643 -0.29 7.89 10.58
C LEU A 643 -0.44 8.14 9.07
N LYS A 644 -1.29 9.09 8.66
CA LYS A 644 -1.50 9.48 7.25
C LYS A 644 -0.22 10.00 6.58
N LEU A 645 0.66 10.65 7.35
CA LEU A 645 1.97 11.09 6.87
C LEU A 645 2.95 9.94 6.55
N MET A 646 2.66 8.70 6.99
CA MET A 646 3.56 7.56 6.76
C MET A 646 3.51 7.08 5.31
N PRO A 647 4.67 6.87 4.65
CA PRO A 647 4.71 6.32 3.29
C PRO A 647 4.03 4.95 3.14
N GLN A 648 4.01 4.17 4.22
CA GLN A 648 3.35 2.87 4.29
C GLN A 648 1.83 3.01 4.27
N TYR A 649 1.27 3.99 5.00
CA TYR A 649 -0.16 4.27 5.00
C TYR A 649 -0.64 4.56 3.58
N ARG A 650 0.05 5.45 2.86
CA ARG A 650 -0.32 5.82 1.48
C ARG A 650 -0.32 4.63 0.52
N ARG A 651 0.61 3.68 0.67
CA ARG A 651 0.64 2.46 -0.16
C ARG A 651 -0.51 1.52 0.15
N VAL A 652 -0.80 1.31 1.43
CA VAL A 652 -1.89 0.45 1.88
C VAL A 652 -3.22 1.08 1.47
N TRP A 653 -3.41 2.38 1.73
CA TRP A 653 -4.61 3.11 1.37
C TRP A 653 -4.87 3.14 -0.14
N ASN A 654 -3.86 3.44 -0.96
CA ASN A 654 -4.00 3.40 -2.42
C ASN A 654 -4.31 1.97 -2.92
N ALA A 655 -3.73 0.93 -2.31
CA ALA A 655 -4.05 -0.45 -2.67
C ALA A 655 -5.48 -0.85 -2.27
N LEU A 656 -5.94 -0.42 -1.09
CA LEU A 656 -7.30 -0.63 -0.60
C LEU A 656 -8.34 0.11 -1.46
N GLN A 657 -8.06 1.36 -1.85
CA GLN A 657 -8.97 2.17 -2.67
C GLN A 657 -9.08 1.68 -4.12
N ARG A 658 -8.06 1.01 -4.64
CA ARG A 658 -8.12 0.33 -5.96
C ARG A 658 -8.98 -0.94 -5.93
N ALA A 659 -9.37 -1.42 -4.75
CA ALA A 659 -10.26 -2.56 -4.60
C ALA A 659 -11.73 -2.09 -4.58
N PRO A 660 -12.55 -2.41 -5.61
CA PRO A 660 -13.91 -1.88 -5.75
C PRO A 660 -14.85 -2.22 -4.58
N TRP A 661 -14.57 -3.31 -3.85
CA TRP A 661 -15.36 -3.77 -2.72
C TRP A 661 -15.05 -3.00 -1.42
N VAL A 662 -13.80 -2.56 -1.22
CA VAL A 662 -13.41 -1.74 -0.05
C VAL A 662 -14.03 -0.35 -0.15
N ARG A 663 -14.07 0.25 -1.35
CA ARG A 663 -14.78 1.50 -1.63
C ARG A 663 -16.25 1.45 -1.22
N ARG A 664 -16.94 0.33 -1.49
CA ARG A 664 -18.34 0.12 -1.07
C ARG A 664 -18.46 -0.07 0.44
N LEU A 665 -17.50 -0.74 1.07
CA LEU A 665 -17.52 -1.02 2.51
C LEU A 665 -17.27 0.25 3.33
N VAL A 666 -16.27 1.06 2.93
CA VAL A 666 -15.92 2.33 3.60
C VAL A 666 -17.06 3.35 3.49
N ARG A 667 -17.69 3.48 2.31
CA ARG A 667 -18.89 4.33 2.15
C ARG A 667 -20.07 3.86 3.02
N ARG A 668 -20.25 2.54 3.16
CA ARG A 668 -21.30 1.97 4.03
C ARG A 668 -21.02 2.13 5.52
N SER A 669 -19.76 2.13 5.95
CA SER A 669 -19.40 2.34 7.36
C SER A 669 -19.51 3.80 7.78
N ILE A 670 -19.28 4.75 6.86
CA ILE A 670 -19.45 6.19 7.11
C ILE A 670 -20.96 6.54 7.19
N ALA A 671 -21.79 5.88 6.36
CA ALA A 671 -23.25 6.07 6.38
C ALA A 671 -23.99 5.42 7.57
N ARG A 672 -23.28 4.79 8.52
CA ARG A 672 -23.89 4.04 9.65
C ARG A 672 -23.62 4.62 11.04
N THR A 673 -23.04 5.81 11.13
CA THR A 673 -23.02 6.53 12.42
C THR A 673 -24.47 6.99 12.70
N PRO A 674 -25.12 6.54 13.80
CA PRO A 674 -26.51 6.86 14.04
C PRO A 674 -26.65 8.37 14.26
N GLN A 675 -27.60 9.00 13.58
CA GLN A 675 -28.09 10.32 14.01
C GLN A 675 -28.70 10.15 15.41
N PRO A 676 -28.41 11.02 16.39
CA PRO A 676 -29.23 11.09 17.58
C PRO A 676 -30.62 11.54 17.15
N GLU A 677 -31.64 10.73 17.46
CA GLU A 677 -33.03 11.04 17.21
C GLU A 677 -33.42 12.35 17.93
N SER A 678 -34.22 13.15 17.21
CA SER A 678 -34.72 14.48 17.55
C SER A 678 -35.45 14.58 18.87
#